data_AF-A0A239R1K6-F1
#
_entry.id   AF-A0A239R1K6-F1
#
_cell.length_a   1.000
_cell.length_b   1.000
_cell.length_c   1.000
_cell.angle_alpha   90.00
_cell.angle_beta   90.00
_cell.angle_gamma   90.00
#
_symmetry.space_group_name_H-M   'P 1'
#
loop_
_entity.id
_entity.type
_entity.pdbx_description
1 polymer ?
#
loop_
_entity_poly.entity_id
_entity_poly.type
_entity_poly.pdbx_seq_one_letter_code
_entity_poly.pdbx_strand_id
1 'polypeptide(L)'
;MKEINGIEYENGILEEEFHNDIMEDLTGSMSAIYNALPKNKKNEFLDSEMYRQLTTQEGRDDSGLIIDQAFEFYNKTTFIDPSKYIRKPLHVKSQKGLNDFRKKLNETADEIDKIIDGYQQDDVLGKKAKEVIKTVSSNNLRNTAKGYPQNALGYKTPLSQVVKSYAATFQNSLEGDTLKNNIKKYQKDFPIYDLTIEAGKLRDTLVDYYVDKDKNGGALNAEKENKYRQKIYDKVVVVEDYMNKVIAYSENKNVDQKLKDDYVLDKSEKVFNIHPASERGLSYSIYGLQAYKVGLENGWALDDIPLLATFHIMAENEAIKLKGGPFKSVEEFEASKNKENVADPEKAAFVKKMQGLYEELKTTKLNSEYDRKQALDKMGKMVMNGIAKGFLINKDKDVEEPIEEAVYFNQLFVQQKAREQKIAKGLEPSVCPPVEIKKDVKLQYISATLNTKRTDGWWKSESTTHKNLRNAVTELELFFKNNKAPGEDASQQEKEKYFEQYFGKLDKVQYYTNIYIDKRQGASSSGGKERFKGALDLSYHVDLEKERIADTLTKNSGLSVNELRNLLVKKKTTAHLNEISSMGAMPADKDGLKQLTDRVADIMVGKLIDSKAGEKVFNEMGAEMMKSEILKDGDFQKLMKNYYKDKNMTPQKLVQELKGDGVNRQLKSINKQMKKTSEQLDKKAAQKQAAAMKK
;
A
#
# COMPACT_ATOMS: atom_id res chain seq x y z
N MET A 1 -27.15 -5.88 -32.49
CA MET A 1 -28.00 -5.95 -31.29
C MET A 1 -28.20 -7.41 -30.92
N LYS A 2 -27.88 -7.82 -29.69
CA LYS A 2 -28.31 -9.12 -29.14
C LYS A 2 -29.03 -8.83 -27.83
N GLU A 3 -30.33 -9.10 -27.79
CA GLU A 3 -31.09 -9.17 -26.54
C GLU A 3 -30.57 -10.36 -25.73
N ILE A 4 -30.19 -10.09 -24.48
CA ILE A 4 -30.06 -11.12 -23.45
C ILE A 4 -30.94 -10.62 -22.30
N ASN A 5 -32.06 -11.31 -22.06
CA ASN A 5 -32.97 -11.08 -20.94
C ASN A 5 -33.52 -9.63 -20.85
N GLY A 6 -33.96 -9.04 -21.98
CA GLY A 6 -34.62 -7.73 -21.99
C GLY A 6 -33.70 -6.52 -21.80
N ILE A 7 -32.38 -6.72 -21.74
CA ILE A 7 -31.38 -5.64 -21.73
C ILE A 7 -30.65 -5.65 -23.09
N GLU A 8 -30.78 -4.56 -23.84
CA GLU A 8 -30.08 -4.36 -25.10
C GLU A 8 -28.60 -4.06 -24.83
N TYR A 9 -27.70 -4.94 -25.29
CA TYR A 9 -26.26 -4.67 -25.33
C TYR A 9 -25.85 -4.41 -26.78
N GLU A 10 -25.44 -3.18 -27.09
CA GLU A 10 -24.77 -2.88 -28.35
C GLU A 10 -23.33 -3.41 -28.32
N ASN A 11 -23.03 -4.36 -29.22
CA ASN A 11 -21.65 -4.70 -29.55
C ASN A 11 -21.00 -3.47 -30.17
N GLY A 12 -20.00 -2.89 -29.50
CA GLY A 12 -19.13 -1.88 -30.09
C GLY A 12 -19.60 -0.44 -29.95
N ILE A 13 -20.11 -0.05 -28.78
CA ILE A 13 -20.07 1.37 -28.40
C ILE A 13 -18.58 1.75 -28.33
N LEU A 14 -18.18 2.78 -29.08
CA LEU A 14 -16.79 3.26 -29.13
C LEU A 14 -16.32 3.58 -27.71
N GLU A 15 -15.20 2.99 -27.30
CA GLU A 15 -14.59 3.20 -25.98
C GLU A 15 -14.29 4.69 -25.69
N GLU A 16 -14.32 5.55 -26.72
CA GLU A 16 -14.16 7.00 -26.66
C GLU A 16 -15.39 7.76 -26.08
N GLU A 17 -16.52 7.08 -25.84
CA GLU A 17 -17.81 7.69 -25.46
C GLU A 17 -18.31 7.37 -24.05
N PHE A 18 -17.48 6.83 -23.15
CA PHE A 18 -17.89 6.46 -21.80
C PHE A 18 -17.35 7.40 -20.72
N HIS A 19 -18.17 8.35 -20.29
CA HIS A 19 -17.93 9.10 -19.07
C HIS A 19 -19.16 8.99 -18.16
N ASN A 20 -19.19 7.97 -17.30
CA ASN A 20 -20.44 7.58 -16.62
C ASN A 20 -20.52 8.19 -15.23
N ASP A 21 -21.67 8.79 -14.92
CA ASP A 21 -22.00 9.38 -13.61
C ASP A 21 -20.88 10.25 -13.02
N ILE A 22 -20.30 11.09 -13.90
CA ILE A 22 -19.22 12.01 -13.55
C ILE A 22 -19.67 12.90 -12.38
N MET A 23 -20.95 13.24 -12.31
CA MET A 23 -21.50 14.11 -11.28
C MET A 23 -21.38 13.54 -9.87
N GLU A 24 -21.60 12.24 -9.67
CA GLU A 24 -21.39 11.59 -8.37
C GLU A 24 -19.91 11.67 -7.96
N ASP A 25 -18.99 11.41 -8.88
CA ASP A 25 -17.54 11.46 -8.62
C ASP A 25 -17.03 12.90 -8.39
N LEU A 26 -17.52 13.89 -9.14
CA LEU A 26 -17.22 15.31 -8.92
C LEU A 26 -17.75 15.77 -7.56
N THR A 27 -19.02 15.48 -7.26
CA THR A 27 -19.65 15.83 -5.99
C THR A 27 -18.95 15.15 -4.82
N GLY A 28 -18.59 13.87 -4.96
CA GLY A 28 -17.83 13.12 -3.97
C GLY A 28 -16.45 13.72 -3.72
N SER A 29 -15.74 14.11 -4.79
CA SER A 29 -14.42 14.76 -4.70
C SER A 29 -14.50 16.12 -4.01
N MET A 30 -15.51 16.94 -4.34
CA MET A 30 -15.74 18.24 -3.70
C MET A 30 -16.22 18.10 -2.25
N SER A 31 -17.02 17.08 -1.95
CA SER A 31 -17.46 16.77 -0.58
C SER A 31 -16.29 16.30 0.28
N ALA A 32 -15.36 15.52 -0.27
CA ALA A 32 -14.18 15.04 0.45
C ALA A 32 -13.29 16.21 0.92
N ILE A 33 -13.00 17.18 0.04
CA ILE A 33 -12.25 18.38 0.43
C ILE A 33 -13.06 19.26 1.38
N TYR A 34 -14.37 19.47 1.16
CA TYR A 34 -15.23 20.22 2.07
C TYR A 34 -15.23 19.63 3.49
N ASN A 35 -15.29 18.30 3.59
CA ASN A 35 -15.25 17.60 4.87
C ASN A 35 -13.87 17.65 5.54
N ALA A 36 -12.81 17.70 4.74
CA ALA A 36 -11.44 17.84 5.23
C ALA A 36 -11.13 19.27 5.73
N LEU A 37 -11.80 20.30 5.20
CA LEU A 37 -11.52 21.69 5.56
C LEU A 37 -11.96 22.05 6.98
N PRO A 38 -11.18 22.89 7.70
CA PRO A 38 -11.61 23.46 8.97
C PRO A 38 -12.94 24.22 8.86
N LYS A 39 -13.74 24.21 9.93
CA LYS A 39 -15.11 24.76 9.93
C LYS A 39 -15.20 26.22 9.42
N ASN A 40 -14.22 27.06 9.74
CA ASN A 40 -14.17 28.48 9.32
C ASN A 40 -13.86 28.69 7.83
N LYS A 41 -13.43 27.64 7.10
CA LYS A 41 -13.02 27.70 5.69
C LYS A 41 -14.01 27.02 4.75
N LYS A 42 -15.01 26.35 5.30
CA LYS A 42 -16.07 25.66 4.55
C LYS A 42 -16.91 26.62 3.70
N ASN A 43 -17.30 27.78 4.23
CA ASN A 43 -18.11 28.76 3.48
C ASN A 43 -17.32 29.37 2.30
N GLU A 44 -16.06 29.74 2.52
CA GLU A 44 -15.17 30.25 1.45
C GLU A 44 -15.02 29.23 0.32
N PHE A 45 -14.92 27.93 0.66
CA PHE A 45 -14.87 26.86 -0.32
C PHE A 45 -16.19 26.71 -1.09
N LEU A 46 -17.35 26.71 -0.42
CA LEU A 46 -18.67 26.65 -1.07
C LEU A 46 -18.92 27.85 -2.00
N ASP A 47 -18.38 29.02 -1.64
CA ASP A 47 -18.50 30.23 -2.42
C ASP A 47 -17.52 30.32 -3.60
N SER A 48 -16.51 29.45 -3.64
CA SER A 48 -15.47 29.47 -4.67
C SER A 48 -16.01 29.17 -6.07
N GLU A 49 -15.41 29.80 -7.10
CA GLU A 49 -15.76 29.55 -8.50
C GLU A 49 -15.55 28.08 -8.89
N MET A 50 -14.48 27.45 -8.39
CA MET A 50 -14.19 26.03 -8.64
C MET A 50 -15.31 25.11 -8.13
N TYR A 51 -15.87 25.38 -6.94
CA TYR A 51 -16.97 24.61 -6.37
C TYR A 51 -18.25 24.78 -7.18
N ARG A 52 -18.58 26.02 -7.54
CA ARG A 52 -19.78 26.35 -8.33
C ARG A 52 -19.76 25.75 -9.74
N GLN A 53 -18.58 25.60 -10.35
CA GLN A 53 -18.45 25.10 -11.72
C GLN A 53 -18.47 23.56 -11.83
N LEU A 54 -18.15 22.85 -10.75
CA LEU A 54 -18.10 21.38 -10.74
C LEU A 54 -19.25 20.72 -9.96
N THR A 55 -20.04 21.47 -9.19
CA THR A 55 -21.19 20.95 -8.44
C THR A 55 -22.50 21.49 -9.01
N THR A 56 -23.49 20.62 -9.17
CA THR A 56 -24.87 21.00 -9.43
C THR A 56 -25.57 21.21 -8.09
N GLN A 57 -25.93 22.45 -7.75
CA GLN A 57 -27.03 22.64 -6.81
C GLN A 57 -28.33 22.45 -7.60
N GLU A 58 -29.27 21.66 -7.07
CA GLU A 58 -30.65 21.71 -7.55
C GLU A 58 -31.14 23.18 -7.56
N GLY A 59 -31.58 23.66 -8.72
CA GLY A 59 -32.20 24.99 -8.85
C GLY A 59 -31.34 26.11 -9.45
N ARG A 60 -30.30 25.83 -10.24
CA ARG A 60 -29.65 26.84 -11.10
C ARG A 60 -29.90 26.51 -12.57
N ASP A 61 -30.19 27.53 -13.38
CA ASP A 61 -30.41 27.42 -14.84
C ASP A 61 -29.34 26.52 -15.49
N ASP A 62 -29.80 25.41 -16.09
CA ASP A 62 -28.97 24.33 -16.67
C ASP A 62 -28.14 24.76 -17.92
N SER A 63 -28.14 26.06 -18.26
CA SER A 63 -27.42 26.59 -19.42
C SER A 63 -26.10 27.24 -18.99
N GLY A 64 -25.11 26.44 -18.58
CA GLY A 64 -23.79 26.99 -18.27
C GLY A 64 -22.74 26.07 -17.65
N LEU A 65 -23.08 24.83 -17.28
CA LEU A 65 -22.10 23.94 -16.66
C LEU A 65 -21.15 23.37 -17.72
N ILE A 66 -19.88 23.22 -17.33
CA ILE A 66 -18.84 22.73 -18.24
C ILE A 66 -19.07 21.27 -18.66
N ILE A 67 -19.83 20.51 -17.86
CA ILE A 67 -20.22 19.13 -18.19
C ILE A 67 -21.25 19.08 -19.33
N ASP A 68 -22.23 20.00 -19.37
CA ASP A 68 -23.28 20.04 -20.40
C ASP A 68 -22.76 20.53 -21.76
N GLN A 69 -21.60 21.20 -21.75
CA GLN A 69 -20.85 21.54 -22.95
C GLN A 69 -20.13 20.33 -23.55
N ALA A 70 -19.72 19.38 -22.70
CA ALA A 70 -18.96 18.20 -23.10
C ALA A 70 -19.85 17.00 -23.42
N PHE A 71 -20.97 16.85 -22.70
CA PHE A 71 -21.73 15.60 -22.68
C PHE A 71 -23.24 15.79 -22.85
N GLU A 72 -23.91 14.70 -23.27
CA GLU A 72 -25.36 14.54 -23.23
C GLU A 72 -25.74 13.14 -22.73
N PHE A 73 -26.94 12.97 -22.19
CA PHE A 73 -27.39 11.67 -21.70
C PHE A 73 -27.62 10.67 -22.84
N TYR A 74 -26.94 9.52 -22.78
CA TYR A 74 -27.15 8.45 -23.75
C TYR A 74 -28.25 7.50 -23.28
N ASN A 75 -29.50 7.78 -23.69
CA ASN A 75 -30.69 7.04 -23.24
C ASN A 75 -30.84 5.63 -23.82
N LYS A 76 -29.93 5.18 -24.70
CA LYS A 76 -30.06 3.91 -25.42
C LYS A 76 -29.41 2.71 -24.74
N THR A 77 -28.62 2.91 -23.68
CA THR A 77 -27.93 1.79 -23.01
C THR A 77 -27.79 2.04 -21.51
N THR A 78 -27.71 0.95 -20.76
CA THR A 78 -27.36 0.95 -19.34
C THR A 78 -26.29 -0.10 -19.08
N PHE A 79 -25.55 0.04 -17.99
CA PHE A 79 -24.61 -0.99 -17.52
C PHE A 79 -24.71 -1.13 -16.01
N ILE A 80 -24.25 -2.26 -15.47
CA ILE A 80 -24.15 -2.47 -14.02
C ILE A 80 -22.71 -2.25 -13.58
N ASP A 81 -22.53 -1.45 -12.53
CA ASP A 81 -21.23 -1.27 -11.88
C ASP A 81 -20.99 -2.34 -10.79
N PRO A 82 -19.75 -2.51 -10.31
CA PRO A 82 -19.45 -3.48 -9.26
C PRO A 82 -20.16 -3.17 -7.93
N SER A 83 -20.72 -1.97 -7.74
CA SER A 83 -21.53 -1.64 -6.57
C SER A 83 -23.03 -1.95 -6.75
N LYS A 84 -23.40 -2.70 -7.81
CA LYS A 84 -24.77 -3.16 -8.12
C LYS A 84 -25.72 -2.07 -8.60
N TYR A 85 -25.21 -0.89 -8.95
CA TYR A 85 -26.05 0.18 -9.46
C TYR A 85 -26.13 0.12 -10.98
N ILE A 86 -27.34 0.26 -11.51
CA ILE A 86 -27.58 0.49 -12.93
C ILE A 86 -27.17 1.93 -13.23
N ARG A 87 -26.24 2.10 -14.16
CA ARG A 87 -25.69 3.39 -14.57
C ARG A 87 -26.02 3.67 -16.03
N LYS A 88 -26.25 4.96 -16.31
CA LYS A 88 -26.45 5.48 -17.67
C LYS A 88 -25.17 6.17 -18.14
N PRO A 89 -24.65 5.83 -19.32
CA PRO A 89 -23.49 6.52 -19.84
C PRO A 89 -23.84 7.91 -20.37
N LEU A 90 -22.84 8.80 -20.32
CA LEU A 90 -22.90 10.11 -20.98
C LEU A 90 -22.15 10.03 -22.31
N HIS A 91 -22.78 10.48 -23.38
CA HIS A 91 -22.20 10.55 -24.72
C HIS A 91 -21.45 11.88 -24.91
N VAL A 92 -20.33 11.85 -25.65
CA VAL A 92 -19.54 13.05 -25.94
C VAL A 92 -20.24 13.89 -27.02
N LYS A 93 -20.87 14.98 -26.60
CA LYS A 93 -21.55 15.94 -27.48
C LYS A 93 -20.57 16.77 -28.32
N SER A 94 -19.43 17.14 -27.73
CA SER A 94 -18.44 18.00 -28.38
C SER A 94 -17.02 17.68 -27.94
N GLN A 95 -16.13 17.40 -28.90
CA GLN A 95 -14.71 17.19 -28.61
C GLN A 95 -14.04 18.45 -28.02
N LYS A 96 -14.48 19.65 -28.44
CA LYS A 96 -14.02 20.91 -27.85
C LYS A 96 -14.49 21.03 -26.40
N GLY A 97 -15.78 20.79 -26.15
CA GLY A 97 -16.35 20.80 -24.80
C GLY A 97 -15.65 19.78 -23.88
N LEU A 98 -15.38 18.58 -24.37
CA LEU A 98 -14.62 17.56 -23.65
C LEU A 98 -13.20 18.02 -23.29
N ASN A 99 -12.49 18.70 -24.21
CA ASN A 99 -11.16 19.22 -23.93
C ASN A 99 -11.18 20.35 -22.88
N ASP A 100 -12.16 21.26 -22.98
CA ASP A 100 -12.35 22.35 -22.02
C ASP A 100 -12.70 21.79 -20.61
N PHE A 101 -13.58 20.78 -20.56
CA PHE A 101 -13.92 20.04 -19.35
C PHE A 101 -12.68 19.39 -18.70
N ARG A 102 -11.90 18.62 -19.46
CA ARG A 102 -10.67 17.97 -18.97
C ARG A 102 -9.66 18.99 -18.45
N LYS A 103 -9.52 20.14 -19.11
CA LYS A 103 -8.65 21.22 -18.68
C LYS A 103 -9.10 21.78 -17.32
N LYS A 104 -10.39 22.10 -17.18
CA LYS A 104 -10.95 22.64 -15.94
C LYS A 104 -10.83 21.68 -14.75
N LEU A 105 -11.01 20.38 -14.97
CA LEU A 105 -10.81 19.38 -13.93
C LEU A 105 -9.37 19.38 -13.41
N ASN A 106 -8.38 19.48 -14.30
CA ASN A 106 -6.98 19.54 -13.91
C ASN A 106 -6.64 20.84 -13.16
N GLU A 107 -7.15 21.98 -13.64
CA GLU A 107 -6.98 23.28 -12.96
C GLU A 107 -7.59 23.25 -11.54
N THR A 108 -8.81 22.71 -11.41
CA THR A 108 -9.47 22.58 -10.11
C THR A 108 -8.73 21.63 -9.17
N ALA A 109 -8.22 20.51 -9.70
CA ALA A 109 -7.41 19.59 -8.93
C ALA A 109 -6.09 20.24 -8.46
N ASP A 110 -5.46 21.09 -9.27
CA ASP A 110 -4.27 21.86 -8.88
C ASP A 110 -4.57 22.88 -7.79
N GLU A 111 -5.74 23.52 -7.83
CA GLU A 111 -6.21 24.43 -6.78
C GLU A 111 -6.49 23.69 -5.47
N ILE A 112 -7.16 22.55 -5.52
CA ILE A 112 -7.38 21.69 -4.34
C ILE A 112 -6.05 21.22 -3.74
N ASP A 113 -5.08 20.82 -4.58
CA ASP A 113 -3.75 20.43 -4.10
C ASP A 113 -3.05 21.58 -3.35
N LYS A 114 -3.15 22.82 -3.86
CA LYS A 114 -2.61 24.02 -3.18
C LYS A 114 -3.29 24.27 -1.84
N ILE A 115 -4.62 24.09 -1.77
CA ILE A 115 -5.38 24.21 -0.52
C ILE A 115 -4.84 23.17 0.48
N ILE A 116 -4.82 21.89 0.12
CA ILE A 116 -4.34 20.79 0.97
C ILE A 116 -2.90 21.03 1.43
N ASP A 117 -2.03 21.47 0.51
CA ASP A 117 -0.62 21.70 0.81
C ASP A 117 -0.40 22.85 1.80
N GLY A 118 -1.34 23.79 1.89
CA GLY A 118 -1.32 24.93 2.81
C GLY A 118 -1.68 24.61 4.27
N TYR A 119 -2.36 23.48 4.56
CA TYR A 119 -2.88 23.19 5.91
C TYR A 119 -1.99 22.30 6.79
N GLN A 120 -1.00 21.60 6.22
CA GLN A 120 -0.19 20.63 6.97
C GLN A 120 1.31 20.85 6.72
N GLN A 121 2.15 20.63 7.73
CA GLN A 121 3.59 20.69 7.55
C GLN A 121 4.07 19.54 6.65
N ASP A 122 5.14 19.78 5.89
CA ASP A 122 5.74 18.80 4.97
C ASP A 122 6.65 17.76 5.67
N ASP A 123 6.37 17.45 6.94
CA ASP A 123 6.99 16.30 7.60
C ASP A 123 6.40 14.96 7.11
N VAL A 124 7.00 13.83 7.52
CA VAL A 124 6.62 12.49 7.03
C VAL A 124 5.12 12.23 7.18
N LEU A 125 4.56 12.52 8.35
CA LEU A 125 3.15 12.26 8.65
C LEU A 125 2.22 13.31 8.01
N GLY A 126 2.63 14.57 7.95
CA GLY A 126 1.86 15.63 7.31
C GLY A 126 1.73 15.42 5.80
N LYS A 127 2.79 14.95 5.12
CA LYS A 127 2.71 14.54 3.71
C LYS A 127 1.76 13.37 3.49
N LYS A 128 1.77 12.41 4.40
CA LYS A 128 0.84 11.28 4.34
C LYS A 128 -0.61 11.73 4.56
N ALA A 129 -0.87 12.60 5.53
CA ALA A 129 -2.17 13.20 5.74
C ALA A 129 -2.67 13.93 4.49
N LYS A 130 -1.82 14.72 3.83
CA LYS A 130 -2.13 15.36 2.53
C LYS A 130 -2.47 14.32 1.46
N GLU A 131 -1.67 13.26 1.33
CA GLU A 131 -1.89 12.20 0.33
C GLU A 131 -3.23 11.48 0.53
N VAL A 132 -3.67 11.26 1.78
CA VAL A 132 -5.01 10.72 2.07
C VAL A 132 -6.08 11.60 1.43
N ILE A 133 -6.05 12.91 1.68
CA ILE A 133 -7.06 13.84 1.15
C ILE A 133 -6.99 13.91 -0.37
N LYS A 134 -5.79 14.01 -0.95
CA LYS A 134 -5.58 14.05 -2.40
C LYS A 134 -6.13 12.81 -3.09
N THR A 135 -5.94 11.64 -2.47
CA THR A 135 -6.43 10.36 -3.01
C THR A 135 -7.94 10.33 -3.19
N VAL A 136 -8.70 10.97 -2.29
CA VAL A 136 -10.18 10.98 -2.30
C VAL A 136 -10.76 12.27 -2.90
N SER A 137 -9.92 13.20 -3.38
CA SER A 137 -10.34 14.48 -3.97
C SER A 137 -9.64 14.77 -5.31
N SER A 138 -8.52 15.50 -5.31
CA SER A 138 -7.83 15.96 -6.52
C SER A 138 -7.43 14.81 -7.46
N ASN A 139 -7.00 13.65 -6.95
CA ASN A 139 -6.66 12.50 -7.78
C ASN A 139 -7.88 11.92 -8.52
N ASN A 140 -9.08 11.96 -7.91
CA ASN A 140 -10.32 11.54 -8.59
C ASN A 140 -10.63 12.44 -9.77
N LEU A 141 -10.48 13.77 -9.60
CA LEU A 141 -10.69 14.74 -10.68
C LEU A 141 -9.70 14.50 -11.83
N ARG A 142 -8.44 14.18 -11.53
CA ARG A 142 -7.43 13.85 -12.54
C ARG A 142 -7.75 12.57 -13.30
N ASN A 143 -8.23 11.54 -12.61
CA ASN A 143 -8.66 10.30 -13.26
C ASN A 143 -9.90 10.53 -14.14
N THR A 144 -10.84 11.36 -13.68
CA THR A 144 -11.99 11.80 -14.48
C THR A 144 -11.55 12.55 -15.73
N ALA A 145 -10.56 13.44 -15.61
CA ALA A 145 -9.99 14.16 -16.75
C ALA A 145 -9.29 13.23 -17.76
N LYS A 146 -8.81 12.06 -17.32
CA LYS A 146 -8.25 11.02 -18.20
C LYS A 146 -9.32 10.17 -18.91
N GLY A 147 -10.60 10.36 -18.60
CA GLY A 147 -11.70 9.55 -19.14
C GLY A 147 -12.07 8.33 -18.30
N TYR A 148 -11.47 8.19 -17.13
CA TYR A 148 -11.75 7.08 -16.22
C TYR A 148 -12.18 7.59 -14.85
N PRO A 149 -13.36 8.24 -14.75
CA PRO A 149 -14.04 8.32 -13.46
C PRO A 149 -14.24 6.91 -12.88
N GLN A 150 -14.43 6.82 -11.58
CA GLN A 150 -14.47 5.55 -10.88
C GLN A 150 -15.54 4.60 -11.46
N ASN A 151 -16.73 5.13 -11.75
CA ASN A 151 -17.81 4.33 -12.30
C ASN A 151 -17.53 3.86 -13.75
N ALA A 152 -16.83 4.66 -14.56
CA ALA A 152 -16.38 4.23 -15.89
C ALA A 152 -15.31 3.14 -15.79
N LEU A 153 -14.36 3.27 -14.85
CA LEU A 153 -13.40 2.19 -14.56
C LEU A 153 -14.11 0.92 -14.07
N GLY A 154 -15.24 1.07 -13.36
CA GLY A 154 -16.11 -0.01 -12.93
C GLY A 154 -16.76 -0.80 -14.04
N TYR A 155 -16.86 -0.26 -15.26
CA TYR A 155 -17.27 -1.03 -16.43
C TYR A 155 -16.22 -2.07 -16.86
N LYS A 156 -14.94 -1.82 -16.54
CA LYS A 156 -13.80 -2.65 -16.94
C LYS A 156 -13.32 -3.59 -15.82
N THR A 157 -13.41 -3.16 -14.56
CA THR A 157 -12.84 -3.91 -13.44
C THR A 157 -13.58 -3.68 -12.11
N PRO A 158 -13.80 -4.75 -11.32
CA PRO A 158 -14.31 -4.61 -9.95
C PRO A 158 -13.34 -3.86 -9.02
N LEU A 159 -12.04 -3.78 -9.34
CA LEU A 159 -11.06 -3.04 -8.53
C LEU A 159 -11.25 -1.52 -8.57
N SER A 160 -12.09 -1.00 -9.46
CA SER A 160 -12.46 0.43 -9.48
C SER A 160 -13.02 0.92 -8.15
N GLN A 161 -13.80 0.09 -7.46
CA GLN A 161 -14.53 0.47 -6.25
C GLN A 161 -13.67 0.46 -4.98
N VAL A 162 -12.44 -0.10 -5.06
CA VAL A 162 -11.56 -0.30 -3.90
C VAL A 162 -11.36 0.99 -3.11
N VAL A 163 -11.16 2.15 -3.73
CA VAL A 163 -10.93 3.41 -2.98
C VAL A 163 -12.20 3.91 -2.28
N LYS A 164 -13.33 4.02 -2.99
CA LYS A 164 -14.61 4.56 -2.46
C LYS A 164 -15.14 3.73 -1.30
N SER A 165 -14.96 2.41 -1.39
CA SER A 165 -15.34 1.44 -0.38
C SER A 165 -14.84 1.77 1.03
N TYR A 166 -13.61 2.29 1.18
CA TYR A 166 -13.09 2.65 2.51
C TYR A 166 -13.23 4.14 2.82
N ALA A 167 -13.06 5.00 1.81
CA ALA A 167 -12.99 6.46 1.98
C ALA A 167 -14.24 7.06 2.64
N ALA A 168 -15.40 6.43 2.49
CA ALA A 168 -16.65 6.86 3.11
C ALA A 168 -16.75 6.58 4.62
N THR A 169 -15.88 5.72 5.16
CA THR A 169 -16.04 5.17 6.51
C THR A 169 -15.26 5.96 7.57
N PHE A 170 -14.19 6.65 7.18
CA PHE A 170 -13.28 7.31 8.13
C PHE A 170 -13.20 8.83 7.93
N GLN A 171 -12.99 9.55 9.03
CA GLN A 171 -12.90 11.02 8.98
C GLN A 171 -11.51 11.49 8.56
N ASN A 172 -11.49 12.57 7.78
CA ASN A 172 -10.32 13.05 7.06
C ASN A 172 -10.07 14.54 7.30
N SER A 173 -10.23 14.99 8.54
CA SER A 173 -10.12 16.41 8.89
C SER A 173 -8.67 16.92 8.87
N LEU A 174 -8.45 18.06 8.22
CA LEU A 174 -7.21 18.84 8.30
C LEU A 174 -7.20 19.79 9.51
N GLU A 175 -8.24 19.75 10.36
CA GLU A 175 -8.35 20.57 11.55
C GLU A 175 -7.48 20.03 12.70
N GLY A 176 -6.52 20.85 13.14
CA GLY A 176 -5.49 20.45 14.09
C GLY A 176 -4.62 19.30 13.54
N ASP A 177 -3.63 18.86 14.31
CA ASP A 177 -2.84 17.67 13.95
C ASP A 177 -3.66 16.35 14.06
N THR A 178 -5.00 16.40 13.99
CA THR A 178 -5.92 15.28 14.25
C THR A 178 -5.67 14.10 13.30
N LEU A 179 -5.75 14.32 11.98
CA LEU A 179 -5.47 13.27 10.99
C LEU A 179 -4.04 12.73 11.12
N LYS A 180 -3.07 13.60 11.35
CA LYS A 180 -1.66 13.24 11.55
C LYS A 180 -1.47 12.33 12.77
N ASN A 181 -2.12 12.68 13.90
CA ASN A 181 -2.09 11.93 15.14
C ASN A 181 -2.82 10.59 14.99
N ASN A 182 -3.95 10.55 14.28
CA ASN A 182 -4.70 9.34 14.02
C ASN A 182 -3.94 8.37 13.11
N ILE A 183 -3.29 8.89 12.05
CA ILE A 183 -2.38 8.09 11.22
C ILE A 183 -1.32 7.43 12.12
N LYS A 184 -0.64 8.21 12.96
CA LYS A 184 0.39 7.69 13.86
C LYS A 184 -0.15 6.67 14.87
N LYS A 185 -1.33 6.93 15.45
CA LYS A 185 -1.94 6.08 16.50
C LYS A 185 -2.41 4.73 15.96
N TYR A 186 -2.94 4.70 14.73
CA TYR A 186 -3.61 3.52 14.17
C TYR A 186 -2.85 2.80 13.05
N GLN A 187 -1.71 3.35 12.60
CA GLN A 187 -0.90 2.81 11.49
C GLN A 187 -0.58 1.31 11.54
N LYS A 188 -0.55 0.71 12.73
CA LYS A 188 -0.17 -0.68 12.93
C LYS A 188 -1.39 -1.61 12.94
N ASP A 189 -2.36 -1.32 13.81
CA ASP A 189 -3.48 -2.21 14.07
C ASP A 189 -4.68 -1.95 13.13
N PHE A 190 -4.87 -0.70 12.69
CA PHE A 190 -5.95 -0.29 11.79
C PHE A 190 -5.43 0.68 10.70
N PRO A 191 -4.64 0.18 9.74
CA PRO A 191 -3.95 1.00 8.74
C PRO A 191 -4.86 1.55 7.63
N ILE A 192 -6.06 2.04 7.96
CA ILE A 192 -7.09 2.47 6.99
C ILE A 192 -6.62 3.62 6.07
N TYR A 193 -5.79 4.52 6.61
CA TYR A 193 -5.22 5.63 5.84
C TYR A 193 -4.14 5.16 4.85
N ASP A 194 -3.30 4.18 5.23
CA ASP A 194 -2.35 3.55 4.30
C ASP A 194 -3.09 2.77 3.22
N LEU A 195 -4.12 2.02 3.62
CA LEU A 195 -4.99 1.29 2.69
C LEU A 195 -5.57 2.23 1.63
N THR A 196 -6.06 3.40 2.05
CA THR A 196 -6.64 4.40 1.15
C THR A 196 -5.60 4.89 0.14
N ILE A 197 -4.41 5.29 0.59
CA ILE A 197 -3.35 5.78 -0.29
C ILE A 197 -2.93 4.70 -1.31
N GLU A 198 -2.69 3.47 -0.85
CA GLU A 198 -2.24 2.40 -1.75
C GLU A 198 -3.35 1.92 -2.70
N ALA A 199 -4.60 1.90 -2.24
CA ALA A 199 -5.77 1.69 -3.10
C ALA A 199 -5.88 2.78 -4.18
N GLY A 200 -5.62 4.05 -3.81
CA GLY A 200 -5.53 5.17 -4.75
C GLY A 200 -4.50 4.92 -5.84
N LYS A 201 -3.28 4.53 -5.44
CA LYS A 201 -2.20 4.22 -6.39
C LYS A 201 -2.51 3.02 -7.28
N LEU A 202 -3.23 2.01 -6.77
CA LEU A 202 -3.72 0.87 -7.56
C LEU A 202 -4.70 1.37 -8.63
N ARG A 203 -5.69 2.16 -8.23
CA ARG A 203 -6.67 2.76 -9.15
C ARG A 203 -5.99 3.62 -10.21
N ASP A 204 -5.09 4.51 -9.83
CA ASP A 204 -4.36 5.37 -10.77
C ASP A 204 -3.56 4.53 -11.79
N THR A 205 -2.99 3.40 -11.34
CA THR A 205 -2.28 2.47 -12.22
C THR A 205 -3.22 1.75 -13.19
N LEU A 206 -4.43 1.38 -12.75
CA LEU A 206 -5.46 0.79 -13.63
C LEU A 206 -5.95 1.81 -14.66
N VAL A 207 -6.14 3.07 -14.26
CA VAL A 207 -6.47 4.16 -15.19
C VAL A 207 -5.36 4.34 -16.22
N ASP A 208 -4.10 4.44 -15.78
CA ASP A 208 -2.96 4.57 -16.69
C ASP A 208 -2.85 3.38 -17.65
N TYR A 209 -3.21 2.18 -17.21
CA TYR A 209 -3.23 0.98 -18.06
C TYR A 209 -4.25 1.10 -19.19
N TYR A 210 -5.51 1.37 -18.85
CA TYR A 210 -6.58 1.44 -19.85
C TYR A 210 -6.43 2.66 -20.78
N VAL A 211 -6.05 3.82 -20.25
CA VAL A 211 -5.74 5.01 -21.07
C VAL A 211 -4.66 4.71 -22.12
N ASP A 212 -3.59 4.03 -21.71
CA ASP A 212 -2.52 3.68 -22.64
C ASP A 212 -2.96 2.60 -23.62
N LYS A 213 -3.81 1.66 -23.19
CA LYS A 213 -4.35 0.61 -24.05
C LYS A 213 -5.24 1.20 -25.14
N ASP A 214 -6.17 2.09 -24.80
CA ASP A 214 -7.07 2.74 -25.76
C ASP A 214 -6.30 3.54 -26.80
N LYS A 215 -5.30 4.33 -26.35
CA LYS A 215 -4.42 5.10 -27.24
C LYS A 215 -3.64 4.24 -28.23
N ASN A 216 -3.49 2.94 -27.97
CA ASN A 216 -2.79 2.00 -28.83
C ASN A 216 -3.76 1.06 -29.57
N GLY A 217 -5.00 1.50 -29.83
CA GLY A 217 -5.99 0.70 -30.56
C GLY A 217 -6.58 -0.44 -29.72
N GLY A 218 -6.54 -0.28 -28.40
CA GLY A 218 -7.06 -1.23 -27.44
C GLY A 218 -6.14 -2.42 -27.17
N ALA A 219 -4.86 -2.37 -27.53
CA ALA A 219 -3.86 -3.40 -27.21
C ALA A 219 -2.51 -2.75 -26.85
N LEU A 220 -1.75 -3.37 -25.94
CA LEU A 220 -0.39 -2.96 -25.61
C LEU A 220 0.62 -3.97 -26.16
N ASN A 221 1.82 -3.51 -26.48
CA ASN A 221 2.92 -4.43 -26.76
C ASN A 221 3.25 -5.27 -25.50
N ALA A 222 3.83 -6.45 -25.70
CA ALA A 222 4.06 -7.42 -24.62
C ALA A 222 4.93 -6.88 -23.47
N GLU A 223 5.95 -6.07 -23.78
CA GLU A 223 6.82 -5.48 -22.77
C GLU A 223 6.04 -4.52 -21.85
N LYS A 224 5.26 -3.62 -22.47
CA LYS A 224 4.45 -2.64 -21.75
C LYS A 224 3.31 -3.29 -20.98
N GLU A 225 2.64 -4.28 -21.57
CA GLU A 225 1.63 -5.11 -20.90
C GLU A 225 2.22 -5.78 -19.64
N ASN A 226 3.35 -6.48 -19.77
CA ASN A 226 4.00 -7.14 -18.63
C ASN A 226 4.45 -6.17 -17.54
N LYS A 227 4.89 -4.96 -17.92
CA LYS A 227 5.23 -3.91 -16.95
C LYS A 227 4.01 -3.44 -16.16
N TYR A 228 2.86 -3.24 -16.82
CA TYR A 228 1.61 -2.90 -16.12
C TYR A 228 1.12 -4.05 -15.25
N ARG A 229 1.17 -5.29 -15.75
CA ARG A 229 0.82 -6.50 -15.00
C ARG A 229 1.62 -6.63 -13.71
N GLN A 230 2.95 -6.46 -13.77
CA GLN A 230 3.78 -6.47 -12.57
C GLN A 230 3.44 -5.30 -11.63
N LYS A 231 3.25 -4.08 -12.16
CA LYS A 231 2.93 -2.90 -11.33
C LYS A 231 1.57 -3.05 -10.63
N ILE A 232 0.57 -3.61 -11.31
CA ILE A 232 -0.76 -3.89 -10.74
C ILE A 232 -0.66 -5.00 -9.71
N TYR A 233 0.05 -6.10 -10.01
CA TYR A 233 0.30 -7.18 -9.04
C TYR A 233 0.93 -6.64 -7.76
N ASP A 234 2.00 -5.85 -7.91
CA ASP A 234 2.72 -5.28 -6.78
C ASP A 234 1.78 -4.42 -5.91
N LYS A 235 0.89 -3.64 -6.52
CA LYS A 235 -0.11 -2.85 -5.78
C LYS A 235 -1.21 -3.69 -5.17
N VAL A 236 -1.71 -4.72 -5.86
CA VAL A 236 -2.71 -5.65 -5.33
C VAL A 236 -2.21 -6.32 -4.06
N VAL A 237 -0.97 -6.84 -4.05
CA VAL A 237 -0.38 -7.50 -2.87
C VAL A 237 -0.29 -6.54 -1.68
N VAL A 238 0.12 -5.29 -1.90
CA VAL A 238 0.23 -4.28 -0.83
C VAL A 238 -1.15 -3.89 -0.28
N VAL A 239 -2.12 -3.66 -1.17
CA VAL A 239 -3.49 -3.29 -0.76
C VAL A 239 -4.16 -4.45 -0.03
N GLU A 240 -3.99 -5.69 -0.50
CA GLU A 240 -4.52 -6.89 0.15
C GLU A 240 -3.97 -7.06 1.57
N ASP A 241 -2.66 -6.86 1.81
CA ASP A 241 -2.07 -6.94 3.17
C ASP A 241 -2.72 -5.93 4.12
N TYR A 242 -2.88 -4.68 3.67
CA TYR A 242 -3.54 -3.65 4.48
C TYR A 242 -5.01 -3.95 4.72
N MET A 243 -5.72 -4.40 3.69
CA MET A 243 -7.14 -4.74 3.79
C MET A 243 -7.35 -5.88 4.78
N ASN A 244 -6.53 -6.92 4.74
CA ASN A 244 -6.61 -8.04 5.69
C ASN A 244 -6.46 -7.58 7.15
N LYS A 245 -5.56 -6.63 7.42
CA LYS A 245 -5.40 -6.04 8.77
C LYS A 245 -6.63 -5.26 9.20
N VAL A 246 -7.17 -4.43 8.31
CA VAL A 246 -8.39 -3.63 8.58
C VAL A 246 -9.60 -4.56 8.80
N ILE A 247 -9.76 -5.61 8.00
CA ILE A 247 -10.83 -6.63 8.19
C ILE A 247 -10.65 -7.32 9.55
N ALA A 248 -9.45 -7.81 9.87
CA ALA A 248 -9.20 -8.45 11.16
C ALA A 248 -9.51 -7.53 12.34
N TYR A 249 -9.17 -6.24 12.22
CA TYR A 249 -9.50 -5.23 13.24
C TYR A 249 -11.01 -4.98 13.35
N SER A 250 -11.76 -5.11 12.24
CA SER A 250 -13.21 -4.95 12.21
C SER A 250 -13.98 -6.03 12.97
N GLU A 251 -13.34 -7.16 13.26
CA GLU A 251 -13.89 -8.23 14.11
C GLU A 251 -13.69 -7.96 15.61
N ASN A 252 -13.16 -6.79 16.02
CA ASN A 252 -13.01 -6.43 17.43
C ASN A 252 -14.25 -5.72 18.00
N LYS A 253 -14.94 -6.39 18.93
CA LYS A 253 -16.21 -5.93 19.55
C LYS A 253 -16.13 -4.60 20.31
N ASN A 254 -14.94 -4.21 20.80
CA ASN A 254 -14.78 -3.07 21.71
C ASN A 254 -14.13 -1.84 21.07
N VAL A 255 -14.09 -1.78 19.74
CA VAL A 255 -13.23 -0.83 19.03
C VAL A 255 -13.96 0.37 18.43
N ASP A 256 -15.24 0.21 18.10
CA ASP A 256 -16.08 1.25 17.49
C ASP A 256 -16.08 2.54 18.31
N GLN A 257 -16.34 2.45 19.63
CA GLN A 257 -16.42 3.64 20.49
C GLN A 257 -15.08 4.38 20.54
N LYS A 258 -13.97 3.65 20.68
CA LYS A 258 -12.62 4.22 20.69
C LYS A 258 -12.33 4.98 19.39
N LEU A 259 -12.64 4.39 18.24
CA LEU A 259 -12.42 5.04 16.94
C LEU A 259 -13.34 6.24 16.70
N LYS A 260 -14.56 6.25 17.26
CA LYS A 260 -15.46 7.41 17.21
C LYS A 260 -14.96 8.54 18.11
N ASP A 261 -14.51 8.23 19.31
CA ASP A 261 -13.96 9.21 20.26
C ASP A 261 -12.69 9.87 19.71
N ASP A 262 -11.87 9.10 19.00
CA ASP A 262 -10.67 9.57 18.31
C ASP A 262 -10.96 10.21 16.94
N TYR A 263 -12.23 10.36 16.55
CA TYR A 263 -12.64 10.91 15.25
C TYR A 263 -11.96 10.20 14.06
N VAL A 264 -11.72 8.89 14.16
CA VAL A 264 -11.27 8.06 13.04
C VAL A 264 -12.46 7.54 12.27
N LEU A 265 -13.51 7.09 12.96
CA LEU A 265 -14.74 6.57 12.37
C LEU A 265 -15.83 7.64 12.46
N ASP A 266 -16.68 7.76 11.43
CA ASP A 266 -17.86 8.61 11.54
C ASP A 266 -18.79 8.11 12.68
N LYS A 267 -19.50 9.03 13.32
CA LYS A 267 -20.40 8.75 14.44
C LYS A 267 -21.51 7.75 14.06
N SER A 268 -22.01 7.82 12.82
CA SER A 268 -23.05 6.90 12.32
C SER A 268 -22.52 5.56 11.82
N GLU A 269 -21.20 5.41 11.70
CA GLU A 269 -20.58 4.21 11.13
C GLU A 269 -20.23 3.16 12.19
N LYS A 270 -20.02 1.92 11.74
CA LYS A 270 -19.43 0.83 12.52
C LYS A 270 -18.22 0.30 11.76
N VAL A 271 -17.16 -0.11 12.45
CA VAL A 271 -15.99 -0.66 11.76
C VAL A 271 -16.35 -1.94 11.02
N PHE A 272 -17.29 -2.73 11.55
CA PHE A 272 -17.78 -3.95 10.91
C PHE A 272 -18.39 -3.71 9.51
N ASN A 273 -18.83 -2.48 9.18
CA ASN A 273 -19.30 -2.15 7.83
C ASN A 273 -18.22 -2.31 6.74
N ILE A 274 -16.93 -2.39 7.14
CA ILE A 274 -15.81 -2.66 6.24
C ILE A 274 -15.70 -4.18 5.93
N HIS A 275 -16.19 -5.03 6.84
CA HIS A 275 -16.09 -6.48 6.72
C HIS A 275 -16.88 -6.99 5.50
N PRO A 276 -16.34 -7.91 4.67
CA PRO A 276 -17.01 -8.37 3.45
C PRO A 276 -18.36 -9.07 3.68
N ALA A 277 -18.60 -9.58 4.89
CA ALA A 277 -19.87 -10.20 5.26
C ALA A 277 -20.96 -9.22 5.73
N SER A 278 -20.66 -7.91 5.79
CA SER A 278 -21.66 -6.89 6.13
C SER A 278 -22.44 -6.41 4.90
N GLU A 279 -23.57 -5.73 5.12
CA GLU A 279 -24.48 -5.30 4.03
C GLU A 279 -23.83 -4.26 3.12
N ARG A 280 -23.05 -3.36 3.72
CA ARG A 280 -22.20 -2.38 3.02
C ARG A 280 -20.79 -2.91 2.74
N GLY A 281 -20.55 -4.17 3.08
CA GLY A 281 -19.25 -4.80 3.17
C GLY A 281 -18.44 -4.77 1.87
N LEU A 282 -17.13 -4.90 2.01
CA LEU A 282 -16.19 -4.65 0.91
C LEU A 282 -15.82 -5.93 0.16
N SER A 283 -16.82 -6.79 -0.07
CA SER A 283 -16.63 -8.09 -0.72
C SER A 283 -16.01 -7.93 -2.12
N TYR A 284 -16.48 -6.96 -2.91
CA TYR A 284 -15.90 -6.61 -4.21
C TYR A 284 -14.41 -6.27 -4.14
N SER A 285 -13.99 -5.61 -3.07
CA SER A 285 -12.62 -5.19 -2.89
C SER A 285 -11.72 -6.34 -2.45
N ILE A 286 -12.08 -7.11 -1.42
CA ILE A 286 -11.21 -8.20 -0.94
C ILE A 286 -11.15 -9.37 -1.91
N TYR A 287 -12.30 -9.84 -2.36
CA TYR A 287 -12.38 -10.99 -3.26
C TYR A 287 -11.90 -10.63 -4.67
N GLY A 288 -12.07 -9.35 -5.06
CA GLY A 288 -11.44 -8.78 -6.25
C GLY A 288 -9.92 -8.78 -6.15
N LEU A 289 -9.33 -8.25 -5.07
CA LEU A 289 -7.87 -8.24 -4.86
C LEU A 289 -7.29 -9.67 -4.88
N GLN A 290 -7.94 -10.61 -4.18
CA GLN A 290 -7.54 -12.02 -4.16
C GLN A 290 -7.55 -12.64 -5.56
N ALA A 291 -8.61 -12.41 -6.35
CA ALA A 291 -8.70 -12.90 -7.72
C ALA A 291 -7.66 -12.27 -8.65
N TYR A 292 -7.38 -10.97 -8.50
CA TYR A 292 -6.35 -10.28 -9.28
C TYR A 292 -4.95 -10.81 -8.98
N LYS A 293 -4.65 -11.06 -7.71
CA LYS A 293 -3.37 -11.65 -7.30
C LYS A 293 -3.15 -13.01 -7.94
N VAL A 294 -4.07 -13.95 -7.73
CA VAL A 294 -3.93 -15.32 -8.26
C VAL A 294 -4.00 -15.36 -9.79
N GLY A 295 -4.82 -14.50 -10.41
CA GLY A 295 -4.88 -14.38 -11.86
C GLY A 295 -3.53 -13.98 -12.46
N LEU A 296 -2.89 -12.95 -11.90
CA LEU A 296 -1.58 -12.48 -12.35
C LEU A 296 -0.47 -13.51 -12.10
N GLU A 297 -0.49 -14.19 -10.95
CA GLU A 297 0.44 -15.28 -10.61
C GLU A 297 0.32 -16.49 -11.54
N ASN A 298 -0.86 -16.70 -12.13
CA ASN A 298 -1.16 -17.83 -13.01
C ASN A 298 -1.19 -17.49 -14.51
N GLY A 299 -0.77 -16.28 -14.89
CA GLY A 299 -0.64 -15.91 -16.31
C GLY A 299 -1.93 -15.42 -16.98
N TRP A 300 -2.96 -15.08 -16.21
CA TRP A 300 -4.17 -14.46 -16.76
C TRP A 300 -3.85 -13.06 -17.32
N ALA A 301 -4.52 -12.71 -18.40
CA ALA A 301 -4.51 -11.36 -18.95
C ALA A 301 -5.38 -10.43 -18.10
N LEU A 302 -5.01 -9.16 -17.99
CA LEU A 302 -5.74 -8.18 -17.16
C LEU A 302 -7.20 -7.99 -17.57
N ASP A 303 -7.54 -8.27 -18.82
CA ASP A 303 -8.92 -8.19 -19.33
C ASP A 303 -9.77 -9.42 -18.99
N ASP A 304 -9.16 -10.55 -18.63
CA ASP A 304 -9.90 -11.78 -18.25
C ASP A 304 -10.11 -11.87 -16.74
N ILE A 305 -9.18 -11.31 -15.95
CA ILE A 305 -9.23 -11.32 -14.49
C ILE A 305 -10.53 -10.71 -13.92
N PRO A 306 -11.15 -9.65 -14.49
CA PRO A 306 -12.46 -9.16 -14.05
C PRO A 306 -13.55 -10.24 -13.98
N LEU A 307 -13.54 -11.23 -14.90
CA LEU A 307 -14.48 -12.35 -14.88
C LEU A 307 -14.19 -13.28 -13.70
N LEU A 308 -12.93 -13.63 -13.48
CA LEU A 308 -12.50 -14.43 -12.34
C LEU A 308 -12.86 -13.75 -11.01
N ALA A 309 -12.64 -12.45 -10.92
CA ALA A 309 -12.97 -11.64 -9.75
C ALA A 309 -14.48 -11.60 -9.49
N THR A 310 -15.29 -11.32 -10.51
CA THR A 310 -16.75 -11.26 -10.36
C THR A 310 -17.34 -12.62 -10.02
N PHE A 311 -16.81 -13.70 -10.59
CA PHE A 311 -17.20 -15.07 -10.23
C PHE A 311 -16.91 -15.38 -8.75
N HIS A 312 -15.73 -15.00 -8.26
CA HIS A 312 -15.35 -15.17 -6.87
C HIS A 312 -16.24 -14.36 -5.92
N ILE A 313 -16.46 -13.07 -6.22
CA ILE A 313 -17.32 -12.20 -5.43
C ILE A 313 -18.74 -12.78 -5.32
N MET A 314 -19.29 -13.25 -6.44
CA MET A 314 -20.61 -13.87 -6.48
C MET A 314 -20.69 -15.14 -5.62
N ALA A 315 -19.70 -16.02 -5.73
CA ALA A 315 -19.65 -17.26 -4.94
C ALA A 315 -19.62 -16.97 -3.43
N GLU A 316 -18.80 -16.01 -3.01
CA GLU A 316 -18.64 -15.65 -1.59
C GLU A 316 -19.85 -14.89 -1.04
N ASN A 317 -20.42 -13.94 -1.80
CA ASN A 317 -21.63 -13.22 -1.38
C ASN A 317 -22.81 -14.18 -1.18
N GLU A 318 -23.01 -15.15 -2.08
CA GLU A 318 -24.06 -16.16 -1.91
C GLU A 318 -23.78 -17.10 -0.73
N ALA A 319 -22.50 -17.45 -0.49
CA ALA A 319 -22.12 -18.23 0.70
C ALA A 319 -22.42 -17.49 2.01
N ILE A 320 -22.23 -16.16 2.04
CA ILE A 320 -22.58 -15.30 3.19
C ILE A 320 -24.09 -15.28 3.40
N LYS A 321 -24.89 -15.10 2.33
CA LYS A 321 -26.35 -15.12 2.39
C LYS A 321 -26.89 -16.46 2.93
N LEU A 322 -26.30 -17.59 2.51
CA LEU A 322 -26.68 -18.92 2.99
C LEU A 322 -26.48 -19.11 4.51
N LYS A 323 -25.58 -18.34 5.13
CA LYS A 323 -25.36 -18.32 6.59
C LYS A 323 -26.28 -17.34 7.34
N GLY A 324 -27.24 -16.72 6.64
CA GLY A 324 -28.17 -15.74 7.20
C GLY A 324 -27.64 -14.31 7.21
N GLY A 325 -26.59 -14.01 6.42
CA GLY A 325 -26.10 -12.65 6.19
C GLY A 325 -26.87 -11.92 5.07
N PRO A 326 -26.51 -10.66 4.76
CA PRO A 326 -25.40 -9.89 5.35
C PRO A 326 -25.62 -9.53 6.83
N PHE A 327 -24.54 -9.38 7.59
CA PHE A 327 -24.57 -9.13 9.04
C PHE A 327 -24.39 -7.65 9.38
N LYS A 328 -25.05 -7.17 10.45
CA LYS A 328 -25.02 -5.76 10.89
C LYS A 328 -24.07 -5.51 12.07
N SER A 329 -23.48 -6.57 12.63
CA SER A 329 -22.48 -6.48 13.69
C SER A 329 -21.55 -7.70 13.74
N VAL A 330 -20.46 -7.56 14.49
CA VAL A 330 -19.52 -8.65 14.78
C VAL A 330 -20.23 -9.80 15.50
N GLU A 331 -21.13 -9.50 16.42
CA GLU A 331 -21.87 -10.50 17.19
C GLU A 331 -22.78 -11.35 16.29
N GLU A 332 -23.49 -10.72 15.35
CA GLU A 332 -24.32 -11.44 14.38
C GLU A 332 -23.49 -12.37 13.50
N PHE A 333 -22.33 -11.88 13.03
CA PHE A 333 -21.40 -12.65 12.21
C PHE A 333 -20.75 -13.81 12.98
N GLU A 334 -20.32 -13.60 14.22
CA GLU A 334 -19.78 -14.69 15.04
C GLU A 334 -20.85 -15.75 15.34
N ALA A 335 -22.08 -15.33 15.66
CA ALA A 335 -23.18 -16.24 15.88
C ALA A 335 -23.54 -17.07 14.63
N SER A 336 -23.28 -16.55 13.44
CA SER A 336 -23.52 -17.27 12.18
C SER A 336 -22.44 -18.30 11.84
N LYS A 337 -21.21 -18.17 12.37
CA LYS A 337 -20.10 -19.11 12.08
C LYS A 337 -20.45 -20.57 12.44
N ASN A 338 -21.35 -20.77 13.41
CA ASN A 338 -21.78 -22.08 13.90
C ASN A 338 -23.16 -22.53 13.40
N LYS A 339 -23.82 -21.77 12.52
CA LYS A 339 -25.13 -22.15 11.96
C LYS A 339 -24.93 -23.06 10.75
N GLU A 340 -25.70 -24.15 10.68
CA GLU A 340 -25.84 -24.92 9.44
C GLU A 340 -26.53 -24.06 8.37
N ASN A 341 -26.30 -24.34 7.08
CA ASN A 341 -26.95 -23.59 5.99
C ASN A 341 -28.47 -23.84 6.02
N VAL A 342 -29.27 -22.84 6.42
CA VAL A 342 -30.65 -23.09 6.90
C VAL A 342 -31.72 -23.11 5.78
N ALA A 343 -31.47 -22.57 4.58
CA ALA A 343 -32.60 -22.22 3.69
C ALA A 343 -32.80 -23.10 2.43
N ASP A 344 -31.75 -23.61 1.78
CA ASP A 344 -31.87 -24.32 0.50
C ASP A 344 -30.66 -25.25 0.25
N PRO A 345 -30.80 -26.58 0.43
CA PRO A 345 -29.71 -27.54 0.23
C PRO A 345 -29.19 -27.60 -1.21
N GLU A 346 -30.04 -27.41 -2.22
CA GLU A 346 -29.61 -27.46 -3.62
C GLU A 346 -28.82 -26.21 -4.00
N LYS A 347 -29.29 -25.03 -3.57
CA LYS A 347 -28.54 -23.78 -3.71
C LYS A 347 -27.23 -23.83 -2.94
N ALA A 348 -27.22 -24.39 -1.72
CA ALA A 348 -25.98 -24.57 -0.95
C ALA A 348 -24.97 -25.50 -1.66
N ALA A 349 -25.44 -26.61 -2.24
CA ALA A 349 -24.60 -27.50 -3.03
C ALA A 349 -24.08 -26.82 -4.31
N PHE A 350 -24.88 -25.96 -4.94
CA PHE A 350 -24.47 -25.16 -6.10
C PHE A 350 -23.41 -24.12 -5.74
N VAL A 351 -23.61 -23.33 -4.67
CA VAL A 351 -22.63 -22.34 -4.20
C VAL A 351 -21.31 -23.02 -3.82
N LYS A 352 -21.36 -24.19 -3.16
CA LYS A 352 -20.15 -24.98 -2.88
C LYS A 352 -19.42 -25.42 -4.15
N LYS A 353 -20.15 -25.74 -5.24
CA LYS A 353 -19.53 -26.03 -6.55
C LYS A 353 -18.88 -24.79 -7.17
N MET A 354 -19.48 -23.61 -7.02
CA MET A 354 -18.86 -22.36 -7.45
C MET A 354 -17.55 -22.10 -6.70
N GLN A 355 -17.55 -22.22 -5.37
CA GLN A 355 -16.34 -22.08 -4.56
C GLN A 355 -15.28 -23.12 -4.94
N GLY A 356 -15.68 -24.38 -5.13
CA GLY A 356 -14.77 -25.44 -5.59
C GLY A 356 -14.14 -25.14 -6.96
N LEU A 357 -14.90 -24.60 -7.91
CA LEU A 357 -14.37 -24.17 -9.20
C LEU A 357 -13.40 -22.99 -9.03
N TYR A 358 -13.68 -22.03 -8.16
CA TYR A 358 -12.75 -20.93 -7.91
C TYR A 358 -11.42 -21.42 -7.28
N GLU A 359 -11.48 -22.37 -6.33
CA GLU A 359 -10.26 -22.99 -5.76
C GLU A 359 -9.44 -23.77 -6.80
N GLU A 360 -10.10 -24.42 -7.77
CA GLU A 360 -9.43 -25.00 -8.94
C GLU A 360 -8.72 -23.90 -9.76
N LEU A 361 -9.43 -22.82 -10.09
CA LEU A 361 -8.91 -21.72 -10.91
C LEU A 361 -7.76 -20.96 -10.25
N LYS A 362 -7.78 -20.82 -8.92
CA LYS A 362 -6.69 -20.23 -8.11
C LYS A 362 -5.34 -20.91 -8.31
N THR A 363 -5.32 -22.18 -8.72
CA THR A 363 -4.10 -22.96 -8.93
C THR A 363 -3.85 -23.32 -10.40
N THR A 364 -4.79 -22.96 -11.28
CA THR A 364 -4.73 -23.29 -12.70
C THR A 364 -3.82 -22.31 -13.43
N LYS A 365 -2.61 -22.76 -13.81
CA LYS A 365 -1.70 -22.02 -14.68
C LYS A 365 -2.20 -22.06 -16.12
N LEU A 366 -2.37 -20.89 -16.74
CA LEU A 366 -2.76 -20.79 -18.14
C LEU A 366 -1.53 -20.89 -19.05
N ASN A 367 -1.35 -22.03 -19.71
CA ASN A 367 -0.21 -22.25 -20.62
C ASN A 367 -0.58 -22.09 -22.09
N SER A 368 -1.88 -22.10 -22.41
CA SER A 368 -2.38 -22.04 -23.78
C SER A 368 -3.72 -21.30 -23.89
N GLU A 369 -4.06 -20.91 -25.11
CA GLU A 369 -5.40 -20.38 -25.43
C GLU A 369 -6.51 -21.38 -25.11
N TYR A 370 -6.24 -22.68 -25.28
CA TYR A 370 -7.20 -23.74 -24.96
C TYR A 370 -7.51 -23.79 -23.46
N ASP A 371 -6.49 -23.77 -22.60
CA ASP A 371 -6.65 -23.78 -21.14
C ASP A 371 -7.47 -22.56 -20.69
N ARG A 372 -7.16 -21.40 -21.27
CA ARG A 372 -7.86 -20.15 -21.01
C ARG A 372 -9.34 -20.24 -21.39
N LYS A 373 -9.65 -20.70 -22.61
CA LYS A 373 -11.04 -20.85 -23.07
C LYS A 373 -11.80 -21.85 -22.20
N GLN A 374 -11.17 -22.96 -21.84
CA GLN A 374 -11.78 -23.96 -20.95
C GLN A 374 -12.13 -23.37 -19.58
N ALA A 375 -11.23 -22.56 -19.00
CA ALA A 375 -11.47 -21.88 -17.73
C ALA A 375 -12.64 -20.88 -17.81
N LEU A 376 -12.64 -20.04 -18.86
CA LEU A 376 -13.72 -19.07 -19.10
C LEU A 376 -15.07 -19.76 -19.34
N ASP A 377 -15.09 -20.83 -20.13
CA ASP A 377 -16.29 -21.61 -20.42
C ASP A 377 -16.83 -22.31 -19.17
N LYS A 378 -15.97 -22.85 -18.30
CA LYS A 378 -16.38 -23.45 -17.02
C LYS A 378 -17.10 -22.41 -16.14
N MET A 379 -16.53 -21.21 -16.00
CA MET A 379 -17.17 -20.12 -15.24
C MET A 379 -18.50 -19.70 -15.87
N GLY A 380 -18.52 -19.45 -17.18
CA GLY A 380 -19.73 -19.05 -17.91
C GLY A 380 -20.85 -20.07 -17.79
N LYS A 381 -20.55 -21.37 -17.98
CA LYS A 381 -21.53 -22.45 -17.81
C LYS A 381 -22.04 -22.54 -16.38
N MET A 382 -21.19 -22.36 -15.38
CA MET A 382 -21.60 -22.38 -13.98
C MET A 382 -22.59 -21.26 -13.67
N VAL A 383 -22.30 -20.02 -14.11
CA VAL A 383 -23.19 -18.87 -13.91
C VAL A 383 -24.52 -19.06 -14.64
N MET A 384 -24.49 -19.45 -15.92
CA MET A 384 -25.71 -19.66 -16.71
C MET A 384 -26.59 -20.79 -16.14
N ASN A 385 -25.98 -21.87 -15.61
CA ASN A 385 -26.70 -22.92 -14.92
C ASN A 385 -27.35 -22.42 -13.61
N GLY A 386 -26.66 -21.56 -12.85
CA GLY A 386 -27.21 -20.95 -11.64
C GLY A 386 -28.42 -20.05 -11.93
N ILE A 387 -28.37 -19.27 -13.01
CA ILE A 387 -29.50 -18.46 -13.49
C ILE A 387 -30.67 -19.37 -13.89
N ALA A 388 -30.42 -20.37 -14.74
CA ALA A 388 -31.46 -21.28 -15.24
C ALA A 388 -32.15 -22.09 -14.13
N LYS A 389 -31.44 -22.38 -13.03
CA LYS A 389 -31.99 -23.06 -11.85
C LYS A 389 -32.66 -22.14 -10.84
N GLY A 390 -32.67 -20.82 -11.09
CA GLY A 390 -33.23 -19.85 -10.15
C GLY A 390 -32.37 -19.58 -8.91
N PHE A 391 -31.13 -20.10 -8.85
CA PHE A 391 -30.24 -19.92 -7.71
C PHE A 391 -29.54 -18.55 -7.69
N LEU A 392 -29.38 -17.95 -8.88
CA LEU A 392 -28.79 -16.63 -9.11
C LEU A 392 -29.83 -15.64 -9.65
N ILE A 393 -31.06 -15.71 -9.14
CA ILE A 393 -32.19 -14.84 -9.48
C ILE A 393 -32.63 -14.08 -8.23
N ASN A 394 -32.90 -12.77 -8.35
CA ASN A 394 -33.60 -11.98 -7.34
C ASN A 394 -35.11 -12.23 -7.49
N LYS A 395 -35.78 -12.65 -6.41
CA LYS A 395 -37.22 -13.00 -6.41
C LYS A 395 -38.11 -11.92 -5.79
N ASP A 396 -37.63 -10.68 -5.69
CA ASP A 396 -38.27 -9.66 -4.85
C ASP A 396 -39.47 -8.92 -5.48
N LYS A 397 -39.85 -9.20 -6.74
CA LYS A 397 -41.06 -8.66 -7.39
C LYS A 397 -41.59 -9.63 -8.46
N ASP A 398 -42.74 -9.33 -9.07
CA ASP A 398 -43.40 -10.10 -10.15
C ASP A 398 -42.55 -10.34 -11.44
N VAL A 399 -41.24 -10.03 -11.41
CA VAL A 399 -40.27 -10.21 -12.49
C VAL A 399 -39.04 -10.93 -11.93
N GLU A 400 -38.74 -12.11 -12.48
CA GLU A 400 -37.52 -12.87 -12.17
C GLU A 400 -36.33 -12.31 -12.94
N GLU A 401 -35.40 -11.63 -12.25
CA GLU A 401 -34.19 -11.07 -12.86
C GLU A 401 -32.92 -11.68 -12.25
N PRO A 402 -31.85 -11.91 -13.05
CA PRO A 402 -30.56 -12.32 -12.51
C PRO A 402 -30.04 -11.35 -11.45
N ILE A 403 -29.37 -11.88 -10.43
CA ILE A 403 -28.69 -11.04 -9.43
C ILE A 403 -27.66 -10.13 -10.10
N GLU A 404 -27.40 -8.97 -9.50
CA GLU A 404 -26.60 -7.91 -10.11
C GLU A 404 -25.17 -8.36 -10.41
N GLU A 405 -24.57 -9.21 -9.56
CA GLU A 405 -23.27 -9.82 -9.82
C GLU A 405 -23.27 -10.69 -11.09
N ALA A 406 -24.37 -11.41 -11.36
CA ALA A 406 -24.50 -12.27 -12.53
C ALA A 406 -24.70 -11.45 -13.82
N VAL A 407 -25.44 -10.34 -13.74
CA VAL A 407 -25.57 -9.37 -14.84
C VAL A 407 -24.20 -8.74 -15.14
N TYR A 408 -23.46 -8.28 -14.13
CA TYR A 408 -22.13 -7.71 -14.30
C TYR A 408 -21.13 -8.73 -14.87
N PHE A 409 -21.17 -9.99 -14.43
CA PHE A 409 -20.38 -11.06 -15.02
C PHE A 409 -20.67 -11.22 -16.53
N ASN A 410 -21.96 -11.26 -16.90
CA ASN A 410 -22.36 -11.38 -18.31
C ASN A 410 -21.92 -10.18 -19.16
N GLN A 411 -21.98 -8.96 -18.61
CA GLN A 411 -21.45 -7.76 -19.26
C GLN A 411 -19.96 -7.89 -19.57
N LEU A 412 -19.14 -8.29 -18.58
CA LEU A 412 -17.71 -8.54 -18.79
C LEU A 412 -17.47 -9.68 -19.80
N PHE A 413 -18.32 -10.71 -19.79
CA PHE A 413 -18.22 -11.85 -20.70
C PHE A 413 -18.55 -11.46 -22.15
N VAL A 414 -19.42 -10.47 -22.35
CA VAL A 414 -19.66 -9.88 -23.67
C VAL A 414 -18.45 -9.06 -24.14
N GLN A 415 -17.87 -8.23 -23.27
CA GLN A 415 -16.66 -7.44 -23.59
C GLN A 415 -15.48 -8.34 -23.99
N GLN A 416 -15.36 -9.50 -23.34
CA GLN A 416 -14.37 -10.52 -23.63
C GLN A 416 -14.38 -10.97 -25.11
N LYS A 417 -15.54 -10.93 -25.79
CA LYS A 417 -15.66 -11.27 -27.23
C LYS A 417 -14.90 -10.29 -28.13
N ALA A 418 -14.82 -9.01 -27.75
CA ALA A 418 -14.01 -8.04 -28.49
C ALA A 418 -12.52 -8.39 -28.39
N ARG A 419 -12.07 -8.88 -27.24
CA ARG A 419 -10.71 -9.37 -27.05
C ARG A 419 -10.42 -10.66 -27.84
N GLU A 420 -11.36 -11.61 -27.92
CA GLU A 420 -11.19 -12.81 -28.78
C GLU A 420 -10.85 -12.43 -30.22
N GLN A 421 -11.49 -11.38 -30.76
CA GLN A 421 -11.19 -10.90 -32.10
C GLN A 421 -9.78 -10.32 -32.22
N LYS A 422 -9.28 -9.64 -31.17
CA LYS A 422 -7.91 -9.11 -31.13
C LYS A 422 -6.87 -10.24 -31.04
N ILE A 423 -7.14 -11.26 -30.23
CA ILE A 423 -6.31 -12.48 -30.12
C ILE A 423 -6.24 -13.20 -31.48
N ALA A 424 -7.40 -13.43 -32.12
CA ALA A 424 -7.47 -14.09 -33.42
C ALA A 424 -6.72 -13.34 -34.53
N LYS A 425 -6.61 -12.01 -34.40
CA LYS A 425 -5.84 -11.14 -35.30
C LYS A 425 -4.35 -11.00 -34.93
N GLY A 426 -3.90 -11.66 -33.84
CA GLY A 426 -2.53 -11.58 -33.35
C GLY A 426 -2.16 -10.23 -32.70
N LEU A 427 -3.16 -9.40 -32.36
CA LEU A 427 -2.94 -8.08 -31.76
C LEU A 427 -2.73 -8.15 -30.24
N GLU A 428 -3.23 -9.22 -29.60
CA GLU A 428 -3.02 -9.50 -28.19
C GLU A 428 -2.64 -10.96 -27.97
N PRO A 429 -1.77 -11.27 -27.00
CA PRO A 429 -1.50 -12.65 -26.63
C PRO A 429 -2.73 -13.25 -25.91
N SER A 430 -3.02 -14.52 -26.18
CA SER A 430 -4.13 -15.23 -25.52
C SER A 430 -3.87 -15.42 -24.03
N VAL A 431 -2.64 -15.83 -23.68
CA VAL A 431 -2.13 -15.98 -22.32
C VAL A 431 -0.92 -15.09 -22.10
N CYS A 432 -0.65 -14.71 -20.85
CA CYS A 432 0.49 -13.88 -20.51
C CYS A 432 1.45 -14.65 -19.59
N PRO A 433 2.76 -14.34 -19.57
CA PRO A 433 3.67 -14.98 -18.62
C PRO A 433 3.24 -14.67 -17.18
N PRO A 434 3.35 -15.63 -16.23
CA PRO A 434 3.20 -15.33 -14.81
C PRO A 434 4.02 -14.12 -14.37
N VAL A 435 3.46 -13.28 -13.49
CA VAL A 435 4.23 -12.19 -12.87
C VAL A 435 5.28 -12.75 -11.91
N GLU A 436 6.31 -11.95 -11.64
CA GLU A 436 7.32 -12.32 -10.65
C GLU A 436 6.75 -12.15 -9.24
N ILE A 437 6.71 -13.24 -8.47
CA ILE A 437 6.30 -13.22 -7.06
C ILE A 437 7.49 -12.78 -6.21
N LYS A 438 7.34 -11.69 -5.47
CA LYS A 438 8.42 -11.08 -4.70
C LYS A 438 8.06 -11.03 -3.21
N LYS A 439 9.03 -11.35 -2.36
CA LYS A 439 8.81 -11.50 -0.90
C LYS A 439 8.59 -10.17 -0.14
N ASP A 440 8.98 -9.03 -0.71
CA ASP A 440 8.80 -7.70 -0.09
C ASP A 440 8.49 -6.64 -1.15
N VAL A 441 7.27 -6.75 -1.67
CA VAL A 441 6.75 -5.90 -2.75
C VAL A 441 6.75 -4.41 -2.38
N LYS A 442 6.47 -4.09 -1.10
CA LYS A 442 6.43 -2.71 -0.62
C LYS A 442 7.81 -2.06 -0.63
N LEU A 443 8.83 -2.74 -0.08
CA LEU A 443 10.20 -2.23 -0.10
C LEU A 443 10.69 -2.02 -1.53
N GLN A 444 10.33 -2.90 -2.47
CA GLN A 444 10.71 -2.74 -3.86
C GLN A 444 10.05 -1.55 -4.55
N TYR A 445 8.77 -1.31 -4.29
CA TYR A 445 8.11 -0.10 -4.79
C TYR A 445 8.80 1.16 -4.27
N ILE A 446 9.09 1.20 -2.96
CA ILE A 446 9.81 2.30 -2.32
C ILE A 446 11.21 2.47 -2.95
N SER A 447 11.92 1.36 -3.16
CA SER A 447 13.24 1.31 -3.80
C SER A 447 13.20 1.80 -5.25
N ALA A 448 12.18 1.42 -6.03
CA ALA A 448 11.99 1.90 -7.39
C ALA A 448 11.78 3.43 -7.42
N THR A 449 10.90 3.95 -6.57
CA THR A 449 10.66 5.40 -6.43
C THR A 449 11.93 6.14 -6.01
N LEU A 450 12.65 5.61 -5.02
CA LEU A 450 13.95 6.12 -4.56
C LEU A 450 15.02 6.14 -5.67
N ASN A 451 14.93 5.23 -6.64
CA ASN A 451 15.89 5.08 -7.73
C ASN A 451 15.46 5.76 -9.04
N THR A 452 14.33 6.47 -9.03
CA THR A 452 13.83 7.22 -10.20
C THR A 452 14.92 8.10 -10.81
N LYS A 453 15.10 8.06 -12.13
CA LYS A 453 16.11 8.90 -12.80
C LYS A 453 15.75 10.37 -12.61
N ARG A 454 16.76 11.18 -12.28
CA ARG A 454 16.61 12.64 -12.28
C ARG A 454 16.33 13.12 -13.71
N THR A 455 15.44 14.09 -13.83
CA THR A 455 15.02 14.66 -15.11
C THR A 455 15.78 15.94 -15.48
N ASP A 456 16.58 16.48 -14.57
CA ASP A 456 17.44 17.62 -14.83
C ASP A 456 18.78 17.19 -15.46
N GLY A 457 19.05 17.65 -16.69
CA GLY A 457 20.25 17.32 -17.49
C GLY A 457 21.58 17.87 -16.95
N TRP A 458 21.58 18.49 -15.77
CA TRP A 458 22.74 19.17 -15.16
C TRP A 458 23.59 18.26 -14.26
N TRP A 459 23.14 17.04 -13.94
CA TRP A 459 23.86 16.10 -13.10
C TRP A 459 24.21 14.80 -13.84
N LYS A 460 25.49 14.62 -14.15
CA LYS A 460 26.01 13.39 -14.79
C LYS A 460 26.30 12.24 -13.80
N SER A 461 26.28 12.46 -12.49
CA SER A 461 26.65 11.47 -11.48
C SER A 461 25.73 11.43 -10.25
N GLU A 462 25.55 10.23 -9.68
CA GLU A 462 24.79 9.97 -8.46
C GLU A 462 25.47 10.65 -7.25
N SER A 463 24.73 11.45 -6.48
CA SER A 463 25.30 12.08 -5.27
C SER A 463 25.62 11.04 -4.20
N THR A 464 26.72 11.22 -3.45
CA THR A 464 27.15 10.32 -2.38
C THR A 464 26.05 9.99 -1.38
N THR A 465 25.20 10.96 -1.02
CA THR A 465 24.08 10.74 -0.09
C THR A 465 23.02 9.80 -0.66
N HIS A 466 22.68 9.94 -1.95
CA HIS A 466 21.77 9.01 -2.62
C HIS A 466 22.39 7.63 -2.76
N LYS A 467 23.66 7.56 -3.18
CA LYS A 467 24.40 6.30 -3.33
C LYS A 467 24.46 5.51 -2.02
N ASN A 468 24.74 6.18 -0.90
CA ASN A 468 24.80 5.53 0.41
C ASN A 468 23.43 4.96 0.81
N LEU A 469 22.35 5.73 0.60
CA LEU A 469 21.00 5.27 0.86
C LEU A 469 20.62 4.08 -0.04
N ARG A 470 20.85 4.19 -1.35
CA ARG A 470 20.61 3.10 -2.31
C ARG A 470 21.35 1.83 -1.91
N ASN A 471 22.64 1.92 -1.58
CA ASN A 471 23.42 0.77 -1.14
C ASN A 471 22.88 0.15 0.15
N ALA A 472 22.42 0.95 1.11
CA ALA A 472 21.80 0.44 2.34
C ALA A 472 20.48 -0.30 2.04
N VAL A 473 19.65 0.22 1.14
CA VAL A 473 18.43 -0.46 0.68
C VAL A 473 18.75 -1.76 -0.05
N THR A 474 19.74 -1.76 -0.95
CA THR A 474 20.17 -2.98 -1.64
C THR A 474 20.69 -4.03 -0.65
N GLU A 475 21.41 -3.65 0.40
CA GLU A 475 21.80 -4.59 1.46
C GLU A 475 20.60 -5.18 2.21
N LEU A 476 19.54 -4.40 2.41
CA LEU A 476 18.30 -4.87 3.03
C LEU A 476 17.53 -5.82 2.10
N GLU A 477 17.42 -5.49 0.81
CA GLU A 477 16.82 -6.37 -0.21
C GLU A 477 17.58 -7.71 -0.33
N LEU A 478 18.92 -7.65 -0.33
CA LEU A 478 19.77 -8.86 -0.32
C LEU A 478 19.59 -9.68 0.96
N PHE A 479 19.41 -9.03 2.11
CA PHE A 479 19.13 -9.73 3.36
C PHE A 479 17.84 -10.56 3.24
N PHE A 480 16.76 -9.99 2.72
CA PHE A 480 15.50 -10.73 2.50
C PHE A 480 15.61 -11.84 1.47
N LYS A 481 16.41 -11.64 0.42
CA LYS A 481 16.64 -12.67 -0.60
C LYS A 481 17.39 -13.86 -0.03
N ASN A 482 18.38 -13.60 0.82
CA ASN A 482 19.33 -14.62 1.29
C ASN A 482 18.94 -15.24 2.64
N ASN A 483 18.05 -14.63 3.42
CA ASN A 483 17.66 -15.11 4.74
C ASN A 483 16.15 -15.33 4.81
N LYS A 484 15.74 -16.56 5.13
CA LYS A 484 14.33 -16.90 5.31
C LYS A 484 13.87 -16.39 6.69
N ALA A 485 12.79 -15.61 6.73
CA ALA A 485 12.18 -15.22 7.98
C ALA A 485 11.75 -16.47 8.77
N PRO A 486 12.00 -16.51 10.09
CA PRO A 486 11.57 -17.62 10.93
C PRO A 486 10.04 -17.71 10.94
N GLY A 487 9.52 -18.94 10.87
CA GLY A 487 8.08 -19.20 10.97
C GLY A 487 7.54 -18.98 12.39
N GLU A 488 6.22 -19.06 12.55
CA GLU A 488 5.58 -18.90 13.86
C GLU A 488 6.07 -19.92 14.89
N ASP A 489 6.41 -21.14 14.45
CA ASP A 489 6.90 -22.24 15.30
C ASP A 489 8.40 -22.19 15.59
N ALA A 490 9.14 -21.23 15.02
CA ALA A 490 10.59 -21.14 15.24
C ALA A 490 10.92 -20.78 16.70
N SER A 491 12.08 -21.27 17.18
CA SER A 491 12.52 -21.02 18.54
C SER A 491 12.75 -19.52 18.79
N GLN A 492 12.62 -19.10 20.05
CA GLN A 492 12.85 -17.69 20.42
C GLN A 492 14.26 -17.22 20.04
N GLN A 493 15.26 -18.10 20.16
CA GLN A 493 16.64 -17.78 19.82
C GLN A 493 16.85 -17.58 18.30
N GLU A 494 16.19 -18.40 17.46
CA GLU A 494 16.21 -18.21 16.01
C GLU A 494 15.51 -16.92 15.59
N LYS A 495 14.37 -16.61 16.20
CA LYS A 495 13.65 -15.36 16.01
C LYS A 495 14.51 -14.16 16.41
N GLU A 496 15.10 -14.17 17.61
CA GLU A 496 15.99 -13.12 18.09
C GLU A 496 17.16 -12.89 17.14
N LYS A 497 17.83 -13.95 16.69
CA LYS A 497 18.99 -13.83 15.77
C LYS A 497 18.61 -13.22 14.42
N TYR A 498 17.52 -13.68 13.80
CA TYR A 498 17.07 -13.13 12.52
C TYR A 498 16.67 -11.67 12.67
N PHE A 499 15.86 -11.35 13.69
CA PHE A 499 15.36 -10.01 13.89
C PHE A 499 16.44 -9.03 14.34
N GLU A 500 17.48 -9.46 15.06
CA GLU A 500 18.65 -8.63 15.37
C GLU A 500 19.36 -8.17 14.08
N GLN A 501 19.64 -9.11 13.17
CA GLN A 501 20.29 -8.80 11.90
C GLN A 501 19.42 -7.89 11.03
N TYR A 502 18.12 -8.19 10.95
CA TYR A 502 17.17 -7.39 10.20
C TYR A 502 17.05 -5.97 10.77
N PHE A 503 16.94 -5.84 12.09
CA PHE A 503 16.87 -4.56 12.80
C PHE A 503 18.13 -3.71 12.56
N GLY A 504 19.32 -4.32 12.56
CA GLY A 504 20.56 -3.63 12.21
C GLY A 504 20.59 -3.09 10.76
N LYS A 505 19.99 -3.81 9.81
CA LYS A 505 19.83 -3.32 8.42
C LYS A 505 18.83 -2.16 8.35
N LEU A 506 17.71 -2.26 9.06
CA LEU A 506 16.72 -1.19 9.17
C LEU A 506 17.31 0.09 9.80
N ASP A 507 18.16 -0.04 10.81
CA ASP A 507 18.87 1.11 11.41
C ASP A 507 19.80 1.81 10.42
N LYS A 508 20.58 1.04 9.65
CA LYS A 508 21.45 1.60 8.61
C LYS A 508 20.65 2.33 7.53
N VAL A 509 19.52 1.77 7.11
CA VAL A 509 18.62 2.43 6.16
C VAL A 509 18.07 3.73 6.76
N GLN A 510 17.55 3.70 7.99
CA GLN A 510 17.01 4.89 8.67
C GLN A 510 18.04 6.02 8.74
N TYR A 511 19.27 5.71 9.14
CA TYR A 511 20.35 6.69 9.25
C TYR A 511 20.62 7.40 7.92
N TYR A 512 20.78 6.66 6.82
CA TYR A 512 21.02 7.27 5.51
C TYR A 512 19.78 7.97 4.94
N THR A 513 18.59 7.48 5.27
CA THR A 513 17.33 8.14 4.94
C THR A 513 17.22 9.51 5.60
N ASN A 514 17.49 9.62 6.91
CA ASN A 514 17.50 10.89 7.63
C ASN A 514 18.48 11.89 7.00
N ILE A 515 19.70 11.45 6.70
CA ILE A 515 20.71 12.30 6.05
C ILE A 515 20.24 12.76 4.66
N TYR A 516 19.63 11.86 3.89
CA TYR A 516 19.11 12.20 2.56
C TYR A 516 18.00 13.24 2.65
N ILE A 517 17.03 13.01 3.54
CA ILE A 517 15.90 13.92 3.75
C ILE A 517 16.41 15.30 4.15
N ASP A 518 17.29 15.37 5.15
CA ASP A 518 17.87 16.64 5.63
C ASP A 518 18.59 17.42 4.53
N LYS A 519 19.33 16.73 3.64
CA LYS A 519 20.12 17.39 2.58
C LYS A 519 19.32 17.73 1.33
N ARG A 520 18.12 17.18 1.16
CA ARG A 520 17.34 17.26 -0.08
C ARG A 520 15.94 17.84 0.11
N GLN A 521 15.69 18.50 1.25
CA GLN A 521 14.50 19.34 1.42
C GLN A 521 14.45 20.36 0.26
N GLY A 522 13.39 20.32 -0.56
CA GLY A 522 13.21 21.24 -1.69
C GLY A 522 13.72 20.77 -3.06
N ALA A 523 13.77 19.46 -3.33
CA ALA A 523 14.09 18.96 -4.67
C ALA A 523 13.18 19.57 -5.76
N SER A 524 13.78 20.18 -6.79
CA SER A 524 13.05 20.94 -7.82
C SER A 524 12.68 20.11 -9.05
N SER A 525 13.51 19.14 -9.46
CA SER A 525 13.23 18.29 -10.62
C SER A 525 12.21 17.20 -10.29
N SER A 526 11.38 16.79 -11.25
CA SER A 526 10.37 15.74 -11.06
C SER A 526 11.00 14.44 -10.52
N GLY A 527 12.09 13.97 -11.15
CA GLY A 527 12.80 12.81 -10.65
C GLY A 527 13.44 13.04 -9.27
N GLY A 528 13.87 14.25 -8.94
CA GLY A 528 14.35 14.59 -7.60
C GLY A 528 13.26 14.54 -6.53
N LYS A 529 12.06 15.03 -6.86
CA LYS A 529 10.87 14.96 -6.00
C LYS A 529 10.45 13.52 -5.73
N GLU A 530 10.47 12.67 -6.76
CA GLU A 530 10.21 11.22 -6.61
C GLU A 530 11.24 10.56 -5.68
N ARG A 531 12.54 10.81 -5.85
CA ARG A 531 13.55 10.25 -4.93
C ARG A 531 13.33 10.68 -3.48
N PHE A 532 12.98 11.95 -3.27
CA PHE A 532 12.66 12.47 -1.95
C PHE A 532 11.40 11.83 -1.37
N LYS A 533 10.35 11.64 -2.18
CA LYS A 533 9.16 10.87 -1.79
C LYS A 533 9.53 9.44 -1.40
N GLY A 534 10.33 8.75 -2.21
CA GLY A 534 10.81 7.39 -1.90
C GLY A 534 11.62 7.32 -0.61
N ALA A 535 12.46 8.32 -0.31
CA ALA A 535 13.18 8.38 0.97
C ALA A 535 12.24 8.59 2.17
N LEU A 536 11.19 9.41 2.02
CA LEU A 536 10.19 9.62 3.07
C LEU A 536 9.36 8.35 3.32
N ASP A 537 8.89 7.71 2.24
CA ASP A 537 8.16 6.44 2.30
C ASP A 537 9.01 5.35 2.95
N LEU A 538 10.32 5.34 2.65
CA LEU A 538 11.29 4.42 3.24
C LEU A 538 11.50 4.67 4.73
N SER A 539 11.63 5.93 5.16
CA SER A 539 11.72 6.28 6.59
C SER A 539 10.53 5.72 7.34
N TYR A 540 9.34 5.99 6.82
CA TYR A 540 8.10 5.55 7.44
C TYR A 540 7.98 4.02 7.49
N HIS A 541 8.31 3.34 6.39
CA HIS A 541 8.32 1.88 6.34
C HIS A 541 9.30 1.27 7.36
N VAL A 542 10.49 1.85 7.49
CA VAL A 542 11.51 1.38 8.42
C VAL A 542 11.08 1.58 9.88
N ASP A 543 10.46 2.70 10.22
CA ASP A 543 9.91 2.94 11.56
C ASP A 543 8.86 1.89 11.92
N LEU A 544 7.91 1.61 11.01
CA LEU A 544 6.89 0.57 11.19
C LEU A 544 7.48 -0.82 11.38
N GLU A 545 8.48 -1.18 10.56
CA GLU A 545 9.11 -2.50 10.66
C GLU A 545 9.87 -2.65 11.99
N LYS A 546 10.50 -1.59 12.50
CA LYS A 546 11.15 -1.61 13.82
C LYS A 546 10.14 -1.77 14.96
N GLU A 547 9.01 -1.07 14.89
CA GLU A 547 7.90 -1.25 15.84
C GLU A 547 7.39 -2.70 15.81
N ARG A 548 7.12 -3.25 14.60
CA ARG A 548 6.68 -4.64 14.42
C ARG A 548 7.67 -5.66 14.99
N ILE A 549 8.97 -5.45 14.78
CA ILE A 549 10.01 -6.31 15.35
C ILE A 549 10.00 -6.22 16.88
N ALA A 550 9.86 -5.00 17.42
CA ALA A 550 9.73 -4.80 18.86
C ALA A 550 8.59 -5.65 19.41
N ASP A 551 7.38 -5.48 18.89
CA ASP A 551 6.22 -6.25 19.32
C ASP A 551 6.42 -7.76 19.20
N THR A 552 7.04 -8.23 18.12
CA THR A 552 7.30 -9.66 17.89
C THR A 552 8.26 -10.24 18.93
N LEU A 553 9.31 -9.51 19.27
CA LEU A 553 10.32 -9.93 20.25
C LEU A 553 9.88 -9.71 21.70
N THR A 554 8.98 -8.75 21.93
CA THR A 554 8.63 -8.25 23.26
C THR A 554 7.17 -8.51 23.63
N LYS A 555 6.51 -9.51 23.01
CA LYS A 555 5.06 -9.79 23.12
C LYS A 555 4.43 -9.69 24.53
N ASN A 556 5.22 -9.68 25.61
CA ASN A 556 4.78 -9.51 27.01
C ASN A 556 5.53 -8.44 27.85
N SER A 557 6.50 -7.69 27.31
CA SER A 557 7.35 -6.79 28.12
C SER A 557 7.17 -5.29 27.87
N GLY A 558 6.44 -4.88 26.83
CA GLY A 558 6.13 -3.46 26.57
C GLY A 558 7.36 -2.57 26.30
N LEU A 559 8.50 -3.15 25.94
CA LEU A 559 9.72 -2.40 25.67
C LEU A 559 9.56 -1.53 24.42
N SER A 560 10.03 -0.29 24.50
CA SER A 560 10.18 0.58 23.34
C SER A 560 11.25 0.05 22.37
N VAL A 561 11.19 0.52 21.12
CA VAL A 561 12.17 0.20 20.07
C VAL A 561 13.61 0.46 20.52
N ASN A 562 13.87 1.55 21.25
CA ASN A 562 15.21 1.88 21.74
C ASN A 562 15.66 0.96 22.90
N GLU A 563 14.75 0.57 23.79
CA GLU A 563 15.05 -0.37 24.87
C GLU A 563 15.36 -1.76 24.33
N LEU A 564 14.60 -2.23 23.33
CA LEU A 564 14.92 -3.46 22.62
C LEU A 564 16.28 -3.36 21.93
N ARG A 565 16.55 -2.25 21.23
CA ARG A 565 17.83 -2.03 20.55
C ARG A 565 19.02 -2.11 21.52
N ASN A 566 18.90 -1.46 22.69
CA ASN A 566 19.89 -1.54 23.76
C ASN A 566 20.05 -2.96 24.31
N LEU A 567 18.93 -3.67 24.52
CA LEU A 567 18.93 -5.05 25.00
C LEU A 567 19.65 -6.00 24.03
N LEU A 568 19.36 -5.90 22.73
CA LEU A 568 19.99 -6.71 21.68
C LEU A 568 21.51 -6.49 21.66
N VAL A 569 21.97 -5.25 21.73
CA VAL A 569 23.41 -4.94 21.79
C VAL A 569 24.06 -5.49 23.06
N LYS A 570 23.40 -5.41 24.23
CA LYS A 570 23.93 -5.98 25.48
C LYS A 570 24.00 -7.51 25.44
N LYS A 571 23.00 -8.18 24.86
CA LYS A 571 23.02 -9.63 24.61
C LYS A 571 24.17 -10.00 23.68
N LYS A 572 24.33 -9.30 22.55
CA LYS A 572 25.43 -9.50 21.59
C LYS A 572 26.81 -9.30 22.23
N THR A 573 26.95 -8.26 23.05
CA THR A 573 28.18 -7.98 23.82
C THR A 573 28.53 -9.14 24.74
N THR A 574 27.54 -9.67 25.47
CA THR A 574 27.74 -10.82 26.36
C THR A 574 28.13 -12.07 25.59
N ALA A 575 27.45 -12.34 24.46
CA ALA A 575 27.77 -13.47 23.59
C ALA A 575 29.20 -13.38 23.05
N HIS A 576 29.63 -12.23 22.54
CA HIS A 576 30.99 -12.07 22.03
C HIS A 576 32.06 -12.13 23.13
N LEU A 577 31.79 -11.61 24.33
CA LEU A 577 32.70 -11.78 25.47
C LEU A 577 32.89 -13.27 25.80
N ASN A 578 31.81 -14.06 25.77
CA ASN A 578 31.88 -15.50 25.99
C ASN A 578 32.63 -16.21 24.85
N GLU A 579 32.31 -15.89 23.59
CA GLU A 579 33.00 -16.47 22.42
C GLU A 579 34.50 -16.18 22.42
N ILE A 580 34.93 -14.97 22.81
CA ILE A 580 36.35 -14.65 22.95
C ILE A 580 36.93 -15.40 24.15
N SER A 581 36.25 -15.43 25.29
CA SER A 581 36.74 -16.13 26.50
C SER A 581 36.90 -17.64 26.28
N SER A 582 36.14 -18.23 25.36
CA SER A 582 36.19 -19.65 24.98
C SER A 582 37.25 -19.95 23.91
N MET A 583 37.94 -18.95 23.35
CA MET A 583 39.05 -19.19 22.44
C MET A 583 40.23 -19.83 23.20
N GLY A 584 40.78 -20.91 22.65
CA GLY A 584 41.95 -21.58 23.23
C GLY A 584 43.25 -20.77 23.13
N ALA A 585 43.35 -19.89 22.12
CA ALA A 585 44.47 -18.98 21.91
C ALA A 585 44.03 -17.77 21.08
N MET A 586 44.85 -16.70 21.07
CA MET A 586 44.66 -15.58 20.14
C MET A 586 44.82 -16.06 18.69
N PRO A 587 43.97 -15.63 17.74
CA PRO A 587 44.11 -15.99 16.33
C PRO A 587 45.45 -15.51 15.77
N ALA A 588 46.08 -16.33 14.92
CA ALA A 588 47.35 -16.00 14.27
C ALA A 588 47.18 -15.66 12.78
N ASP A 589 46.10 -16.11 12.16
CA ASP A 589 45.80 -15.86 10.75
C ASP A 589 44.99 -14.56 10.56
N LYS A 590 45.05 -14.03 9.35
CA LYS A 590 44.43 -12.74 9.00
C LYS A 590 42.90 -12.76 9.16
N ASP A 591 42.25 -13.88 8.86
CA ASP A 591 40.79 -13.98 8.89
C ASP A 591 40.29 -14.11 10.34
N GLY A 592 40.97 -14.92 11.15
CA GLY A 592 40.72 -15.02 12.59
C GLY A 592 40.94 -13.69 13.32
N LEU A 593 42.01 -12.95 12.99
CA LEU A 593 42.25 -11.61 13.53
C LEU A 593 41.14 -10.63 13.11
N LYS A 594 40.67 -10.70 11.86
CA LYS A 594 39.56 -9.88 11.38
C LYS A 594 38.26 -10.19 12.14
N GLN A 595 37.94 -11.47 12.34
CA GLN A 595 36.76 -11.88 13.13
C GLN A 595 36.86 -11.39 14.58
N LEU A 596 38.04 -11.50 15.19
CA LEU A 596 38.26 -10.97 16.53
C LEU A 596 38.11 -9.44 16.58
N THR A 597 38.68 -8.70 15.62
CA THR A 597 38.49 -7.25 15.49
C THR A 597 37.01 -6.90 15.44
N ASP A 598 36.25 -7.65 14.65
CA ASP A 598 34.83 -7.42 14.42
C ASP A 598 34.00 -7.62 15.70
N ARG A 599 34.27 -8.69 16.45
CA ARG A 599 33.65 -8.98 17.76
C ARG A 599 34.00 -7.91 18.80
N VAL A 600 35.27 -7.48 18.83
CA VAL A 600 35.69 -6.42 19.76
C VAL A 600 35.01 -5.09 19.42
N ALA A 601 34.83 -4.76 18.14
CA ALA A 601 34.08 -3.58 17.73
C ALA A 601 32.60 -3.65 18.18
N ASP A 602 31.94 -4.81 18.08
CA ASP A 602 30.59 -5.00 18.61
C ASP A 602 30.52 -4.81 20.14
N ILE A 603 31.50 -5.34 20.89
CA ILE A 603 31.60 -5.11 22.34
C ILE A 603 31.77 -3.61 22.63
N MET A 604 32.59 -2.89 21.85
CA MET A 604 32.78 -1.44 22.00
C MET A 604 31.51 -0.64 21.74
N VAL A 605 30.67 -1.05 20.77
CA VAL A 605 29.32 -0.45 20.62
C VAL A 605 28.57 -0.58 21.94
N GLY A 606 28.52 -1.78 22.53
CA GLY A 606 27.86 -2.02 23.82
C GLY A 606 28.37 -1.18 24.97
N LYS A 607 29.68 -0.90 25.03
CA LYS A 607 30.24 -0.04 26.09
C LYS A 607 29.98 1.44 25.88
N LEU A 608 29.93 1.89 24.63
CA LEU A 608 29.75 3.31 24.33
C LEU A 608 28.31 3.75 24.59
N ILE A 609 27.33 2.87 24.38
CA ILE A 609 25.92 3.15 24.67
C ILE A 609 25.61 3.33 26.16
N ASP A 610 26.47 2.87 27.08
CA ASP A 610 26.27 3.09 28.52
C ASP A 610 26.49 4.56 28.95
N SER A 611 27.01 5.41 28.05
CA SER A 611 27.11 6.86 28.26
C SER A 611 25.93 7.61 27.63
N LYS A 612 25.45 8.71 28.27
CA LYS A 612 24.36 9.54 27.73
C LYS A 612 24.61 10.02 26.29
N ALA A 613 25.84 10.43 25.97
CA ALA A 613 26.18 10.88 24.62
C ALA A 613 26.22 9.71 23.63
N GLY A 614 26.75 8.56 24.04
CA GLY A 614 26.80 7.36 23.21
C GLY A 614 25.42 6.75 22.95
N GLU A 615 24.55 6.68 23.97
CA GLU A 615 23.16 6.24 23.82
C GLU A 615 22.41 7.09 22.80
N LYS A 616 22.57 8.42 22.88
CA LYS A 616 21.90 9.33 21.94
C LYS A 616 22.39 9.18 20.51
N VAL A 617 23.71 9.06 20.31
CA VAL A 617 24.30 8.81 18.99
C VAL A 617 23.90 7.44 18.45
N PHE A 618 23.83 6.44 19.32
CA PHE A 618 23.37 5.10 18.98
C PHE A 618 21.91 5.07 18.56
N ASN A 619 21.04 5.82 19.23
CA ASN A 619 19.63 5.93 18.86
C ASN A 619 19.43 6.58 17.48
N GLU A 620 20.37 7.42 17.03
CA GLU A 620 20.35 8.02 15.68
C GLU A 620 21.00 7.12 14.61
N MET A 621 22.14 6.49 14.91
CA MET A 621 22.97 5.79 13.92
C MET A 621 22.69 4.27 13.86
N GLY A 622 22.33 3.67 14.99
CA GLY A 622 22.25 2.22 15.19
C GLY A 622 23.60 1.52 15.32
N ALA A 623 23.54 0.23 15.71
CA ALA A 623 24.71 -0.57 16.07
C ALA A 623 25.72 -0.74 14.93
N GLU A 624 25.24 -1.11 13.73
CA GLU A 624 26.08 -1.41 12.57
C GLU A 624 26.87 -0.18 12.07
N MET A 625 26.24 1.00 12.10
CA MET A 625 26.92 2.24 11.71
C MET A 625 27.94 2.66 12.77
N MET A 626 27.59 2.55 14.05
CA MET A 626 28.51 2.84 15.14
C MET A 626 29.73 1.90 15.11
N LYS A 627 29.51 0.61 14.85
CA LYS A 627 30.56 -0.38 14.60
C LYS A 627 31.45 0.01 13.42
N SER A 628 30.86 0.42 12.29
CA SER A 628 31.62 0.85 11.11
C SER A 628 32.52 2.05 11.40
N GLU A 629 32.06 3.01 12.21
CA GLU A 629 32.88 4.15 12.64
C GLU A 629 34.00 3.72 13.59
N ILE A 630 33.74 2.80 14.53
CA ILE A 630 34.77 2.22 15.41
C ILE A 630 35.86 1.51 14.59
N LEU A 631 35.47 0.69 13.62
CA LEU A 631 36.42 -0.06 12.77
C LEU A 631 37.34 0.85 11.93
N LYS A 632 36.87 2.05 11.58
CA LYS A 632 37.66 3.04 10.82
C LYS A 632 38.50 3.95 11.71
N ASP A 633 38.24 3.96 13.00
CA ASP A 633 38.91 4.86 13.93
C ASP A 633 40.38 4.46 14.15
N GLY A 634 41.25 5.46 14.09
CA GLY A 634 42.70 5.26 14.22
C GLY A 634 43.14 4.83 15.61
N ASP A 635 42.42 5.22 16.68
CA ASP A 635 42.73 4.80 18.05
C ASP A 635 42.32 3.32 18.24
N PHE A 636 41.16 2.92 17.71
CA PHE A 636 40.71 1.53 17.73
C PHE A 636 41.64 0.60 16.93
N GLN A 637 42.07 0.99 15.73
CA GLN A 637 43.00 0.20 14.92
C GLN A 637 44.36 0.04 15.62
N LYS A 638 44.85 1.08 16.29
CA LYS A 638 46.08 1.01 17.10
C LYS A 638 45.91 0.09 18.30
N LEU A 639 44.77 0.16 18.99
CA LEU A 639 44.44 -0.70 20.11
C LEU A 639 44.51 -2.18 19.71
N MET A 640 43.80 -2.56 18.64
CA MET A 640 43.80 -3.95 18.17
C MET A 640 45.19 -4.39 17.73
N LYS A 641 45.94 -3.52 17.05
CA LYS A 641 47.33 -3.80 16.66
C LYS A 641 48.24 -4.03 17.88
N ASN A 642 48.02 -3.34 18.99
CA ASN A 642 48.76 -3.57 20.22
C ASN A 642 48.42 -4.92 20.83
N TYR A 643 47.13 -5.29 20.90
CA TYR A 643 46.70 -6.60 21.35
C TYR A 643 47.27 -7.75 20.52
N TYR A 644 47.40 -7.56 19.21
CA TYR A 644 47.98 -8.58 18.32
C TYR A 644 49.49 -8.72 18.45
N LYS A 645 50.18 -7.66 18.91
CA LYS A 645 51.63 -7.66 19.08
C LYS A 645 52.09 -8.09 20.47
N ASP A 646 51.20 -8.01 21.47
CA ASP A 646 51.51 -8.43 22.82
C ASP A 646 51.56 -9.96 22.92
N LYS A 647 52.78 -10.49 23.07
CA LYS A 647 53.05 -11.92 23.22
C LYS A 647 52.42 -12.54 24.46
N ASN A 648 52.04 -11.73 25.45
CA ASN A 648 51.43 -12.16 26.70
C ASN A 648 49.90 -11.99 26.69
N MET A 649 49.32 -11.49 25.60
CA MET A 649 47.87 -11.33 25.45
C MET A 649 47.21 -12.68 25.27
N THR A 650 46.25 -12.99 26.14
CA THR A 650 45.40 -14.18 26.03
C THR A 650 43.95 -13.75 25.82
N PRO A 651 43.08 -14.60 25.26
CA PRO A 651 41.67 -14.26 25.10
C PRO A 651 40.99 -13.86 26.41
N GLN A 652 41.35 -14.49 27.54
CA GLN A 652 40.83 -14.12 28.86
C GLN A 652 41.32 -12.75 29.33
N LYS A 653 42.60 -12.39 29.10
CA LYS A 653 43.12 -11.05 29.41
C LYS A 653 42.44 -9.98 28.55
N LEU A 654 42.24 -10.26 27.26
CA LEU A 654 41.49 -9.39 26.36
C LEU A 654 40.06 -9.17 26.88
N VAL A 655 39.36 -10.23 27.28
CA VAL A 655 38.02 -10.13 27.88
C VAL A 655 38.02 -9.29 29.16
N GLN A 656 39.03 -9.44 30.02
CA GLN A 656 39.14 -8.62 31.25
C GLN A 656 39.34 -7.13 30.92
N GLU A 657 40.20 -6.80 29.96
CA GLU A 657 40.37 -5.43 29.49
C GLU A 657 39.07 -4.88 28.89
N LEU A 658 38.41 -5.66 28.04
CA LEU A 658 37.14 -5.29 27.42
C LEU A 658 35.99 -5.18 28.42
N LYS A 659 36.06 -5.80 29.60
CA LYS A 659 35.12 -5.57 30.69
C LYS A 659 35.42 -4.26 31.45
N GLY A 660 36.68 -3.85 31.56
CA GLY A 660 37.09 -2.63 32.26
C GLY A 660 36.93 -1.31 31.49
N ASP A 661 36.83 -0.19 32.21
CA ASP A 661 36.64 1.15 31.61
C ASP A 661 37.89 1.72 30.91
N GLY A 662 39.05 1.10 31.11
CA GLY A 662 40.33 1.55 30.57
C GLY A 662 40.33 1.62 29.04
N VAL A 663 39.67 0.66 28.37
CA VAL A 663 39.60 0.61 26.90
C VAL A 663 38.81 1.80 26.34
N ASN A 664 37.71 2.20 26.99
CA ASN A 664 36.95 3.39 26.58
C ASN A 664 37.80 4.68 26.66
N ARG A 665 38.72 4.78 27.63
CA ARG A 665 39.63 5.94 27.77
C ARG A 665 40.69 6.01 26.67
N GLN A 666 40.99 4.89 26.01
CA GLN A 666 41.94 4.82 24.90
C GLN A 666 41.30 5.25 23.57
N LEU A 667 39.97 5.21 23.45
CA LEU A 667 39.19 5.63 22.26
C LEU A 667 38.81 7.12 22.32
N LYS A 668 39.81 8.01 22.49
CA LYS A 668 39.58 9.46 22.69
C LYS A 668 38.92 10.12 21.48
N SER A 669 39.33 9.73 20.27
CA SER A 669 38.76 10.23 19.01
C SER A 669 37.26 9.95 18.92
N ILE A 670 36.86 8.69 19.13
CA ILE A 670 35.46 8.24 19.07
C ILE A 670 34.60 8.98 20.10
N ASN A 671 35.06 9.08 21.35
CA ASN A 671 34.32 9.79 22.41
C ASN A 671 34.11 11.28 22.08
N LYS A 672 35.14 11.92 21.51
CA LYS A 672 35.05 13.32 21.07
C LYS A 672 34.05 13.48 19.91
N GLN A 673 34.07 12.55 18.96
CA GLN A 673 33.13 12.53 17.83
C GLN A 673 31.69 12.33 18.32
N MET A 674 31.45 11.37 19.23
CA MET A 674 30.13 11.12 19.81
C MET A 674 29.59 12.33 20.56
N LYS A 675 30.43 12.99 21.37
CA LYS A 675 30.03 14.22 22.05
C LYS A 675 29.63 15.31 21.05
N LYS A 676 30.42 15.53 20.00
CA LYS A 676 30.12 16.51 18.95
C LYS A 676 28.83 16.18 18.21
N THR A 677 28.61 14.92 17.85
CA THR A 677 27.37 14.47 17.20
C THR A 677 26.17 14.65 18.13
N SER A 678 26.29 14.28 19.40
CA SER A 678 25.25 14.48 20.43
C SER A 678 24.84 15.96 20.53
N GLU A 679 25.80 16.88 20.60
CA GLU A 679 25.58 18.33 20.63
C GLU A 679 24.91 18.85 19.34
N GLN A 680 25.25 18.28 18.18
CA GLN A 680 24.58 18.61 16.92
C GLN A 680 23.12 18.13 16.91
N LEU A 681 22.85 16.95 17.47
CA LEU A 681 21.49 16.44 17.62
C LEU A 681 20.66 17.31 18.57
N ASP A 682 21.25 17.83 19.66
CA ASP A 682 20.57 18.80 20.56
C ASP A 682 20.21 20.07 19.80
N LYS A 683 21.15 20.63 19.04
CA LYS A 683 20.90 21.83 18.23
C LYS A 683 19.78 21.59 17.21
N LYS A 684 19.76 20.45 16.53
CA LYS A 684 18.70 20.10 15.57
C LYS A 684 17.34 19.93 16.26
N ALA A 685 17.29 19.25 17.40
CA ALA A 685 16.05 19.07 18.16
C ALA A 685 15.48 20.41 18.64
N ALA A 686 16.34 21.28 19.18
CA ALA A 686 15.96 22.64 19.59
C ALA A 686 15.49 23.49 18.40
N GLN A 687 16.13 23.39 17.24
CA GLN A 687 15.68 24.07 16.01
C GLN A 687 14.31 23.58 15.54
N LYS A 688 14.07 22.26 15.57
CA LYS A 688 12.74 21.69 15.25
C LYS A 688 11.66 22.16 16.22
N GLN A 689 11.94 22.18 17.53
CA GLN A 689 11.01 22.70 18.54
C GLN A 689 10.76 24.20 18.38
N ALA A 690 11.81 25.00 18.17
CA ALA A 690 11.68 26.44 17.96
C ALA A 690 10.90 26.77 16.67
N ALA A 691 11.07 25.98 15.60
CA ALA A 691 10.29 26.10 14.38
C ALA A 691 8.82 25.68 14.57
N ALA A 692 8.54 24.75 15.48
CA ALA A 692 7.19 24.34 15.86
C ALA A 692 6.51 25.35 16.80
N MET A 693 7.26 26.08 17.64
CA MET A 693 6.74 27.07 18.60
C MET A 693 6.59 28.50 18.02
N LYS A 694 7.28 28.82 16.92
CA LYS A 694 7.14 30.11 16.21
C LYS A 694 5.96 30.14 15.22
N LYS A 695 5.11 29.13 15.26
CA LYS A 695 3.89 28.96 14.47
C LYS A 695 2.76 28.57 15.40
#